data_AF-A0A2W4S7X1-F1
#
_entry.id   AF-A0A2W4S7X1-F1
#
_cell.length_a   1.000
_cell.length_b   1.000
_cell.length_c   1.000
_cell.angle_alpha   90.00
_cell.angle_beta   90.00
_cell.angle_gamma   90.00
#
_symmetry.space_group_name_H-M   'P 1'
#
loop_
_entity.id
_entity.type
_entity.pdbx_description
1 polymer ?
#
loop_
_entity_poly.entity_id
_entity_poly.type
_entity_poly.pdbx_seq_one_letter_code
_entity_poly.pdbx_strand_id
1 'polypeptide(L)'
;GYVAGGTVTGGTTTAAGSIAGTGSSLVLDTTTAGSTLTLAATSGDIDSVTASAGGDTSLTAAGNIASGSLASGGTLTLVAGGSIVASDTRAIGFIDASAGTLAQFDTVVAGGAMTVAANQVTIGDADVGAFTASAGALGAAIERLRSQGDIAVTSAGGIAIGTATSSAGTLTATAAGAITAGTLASAGATTLTAAGITADSITAASLTANSTAPARLTTVATSGDITVTAAPGLDFGSMTSSAGNVLLTAGTVTGTTLVGGNVTVNGGTITLADVTARGVLATTSSLGTRLGTAGSGGDATIAAGTDLDIGSLASGGRLALTAAGNITATTLRATGPITATAAAIASDSTTAGGTLALAATNGNLVLGAVGSGGNANLTATGTAAVQRGLTVNGDLSLTAASVALAATGTATQSATGMVAITARSGAITGGNGLSLASGAGRTLTLTALGSEGSIGLGSGSSVSAGNDVAMAATGAVNVGAITATGRTVTLTGADAGIGGTIRAARIALVDSGAGPIRIGDTPTGNETEFAAVPTARFDLTSAEVARLETVALVIDGRSRNIVVGALPIAANSGSGTFSLRTLGRVDVLGRMVATGSAAGRVFTLGGDGSADSKAGVIRVATTASDGGRLLTDGAVLTLNGDRIGVGYDANLLGAIGVTPGAAAVGAADVAARFVSQANSALYTGSLGGQAPYVDTLVISARGLAVNYGQFALFQNSGPAGLNAGVVLGALGAGGNPPALSITASAAAVPNAFAVFGTINGINGAGTSLLGPDGITLVGPVSRANARANGCLIGSSGGGCLSASLAQPVLVLFDSKSEIFRVSDNLALPFDPLVGTSNEALFSDIAGIDIPANDPPAEAPPCRPGGPTPCADQDTRK
;
A
#
# COMPACT_ATOMS: atom_id res chain seq x y z
N GLY A 1 -3.53 -89.79 -45.92
CA GLY A 1 -2.29 -89.04 -45.60
C GLY A 1 -1.15 -89.55 -46.45
N TYR A 2 -0.11 -88.74 -46.64
CA TYR A 2 1.10 -89.11 -47.36
C TYR A 2 2.33 -88.79 -46.53
N VAL A 3 3.30 -89.70 -46.50
CA VAL A 3 4.61 -89.55 -45.83
C VAL A 3 5.68 -89.79 -46.89
N ALA A 4 6.50 -88.79 -47.18
CA ALA A 4 7.60 -88.88 -48.13
C ALA A 4 8.90 -88.38 -47.51
N GLY A 5 10.03 -89.03 -47.82
CA GLY A 5 11.36 -88.57 -47.38
C GLY A 5 11.91 -87.37 -48.18
N GLY A 6 11.25 -86.99 -49.28
CA GLY A 6 11.66 -85.92 -50.21
C GLY A 6 10.64 -84.78 -50.30
N THR A 7 10.75 -83.94 -51.34
CA THR A 7 9.77 -82.87 -51.61
C THR A 7 8.48 -83.49 -52.11
N VAL A 8 7.34 -83.08 -51.56
CA VAL A 8 6.02 -83.45 -52.07
C VAL A 8 5.48 -82.29 -52.89
N THR A 9 5.27 -82.51 -54.18
CA THR A 9 4.59 -81.57 -55.07
C THR A 9 3.22 -82.11 -55.42
N GLY A 10 2.16 -81.34 -55.23
CA GLY A 10 0.79 -81.73 -55.52
C GLY A 10 -0.05 -80.58 -56.04
N GLY A 11 -0.98 -80.85 -56.96
CA GLY A 11 -1.96 -79.86 -57.42
C GLY A 11 -3.10 -79.71 -56.39
N THR A 12 -4.25 -80.31 -56.68
CA THR A 12 -5.41 -80.30 -55.78
C THR A 12 -5.51 -81.60 -54.97
N THR A 13 -5.59 -81.48 -53.64
CA THR A 13 -5.84 -82.58 -52.70
C THR A 13 -7.06 -82.25 -51.85
N THR A 14 -8.13 -83.04 -51.98
CA THR A 14 -9.38 -82.85 -51.22
C THR A 14 -9.79 -84.13 -50.51
N ALA A 15 -10.16 -84.03 -49.23
CA ALA A 15 -10.71 -85.15 -48.47
C ALA A 15 -11.91 -84.69 -47.63
N ALA A 16 -12.97 -85.51 -47.55
CA ALA A 16 -14.11 -85.23 -46.67
C ALA A 16 -13.78 -85.41 -45.17
N GLY A 17 -12.69 -86.09 -44.84
CA GLY A 17 -12.16 -86.24 -43.48
C GLY A 17 -10.85 -85.47 -43.30
N SER A 18 -9.95 -85.99 -42.48
CA SER A 18 -8.66 -85.33 -42.19
C SER A 18 -7.62 -85.58 -43.28
N ILE A 19 -6.78 -84.58 -43.56
CA ILE A 19 -5.57 -84.69 -44.36
C ILE A 19 -4.36 -84.54 -43.43
N ALA A 20 -3.44 -85.50 -43.48
CA ALA A 20 -2.14 -85.42 -42.83
C ALA A 20 -1.04 -85.65 -43.87
N GLY A 21 -0.07 -84.75 -43.95
CA GLY A 21 1.04 -84.79 -44.90
C GLY A 21 2.38 -84.52 -44.20
N THR A 22 3.40 -85.32 -44.48
CA THR A 22 4.77 -85.07 -44.01
C THR A 22 5.77 -85.25 -45.14
N GLY A 23 6.67 -84.28 -45.30
CA GLY A 23 7.71 -84.25 -46.33
C GLY A 23 8.95 -83.50 -45.86
N SER A 24 10.02 -83.51 -46.66
CA SER A 24 11.16 -82.60 -46.44
C SER A 24 10.78 -81.15 -46.78
N SER A 25 9.95 -80.96 -47.82
CA SER A 25 9.27 -79.73 -48.21
C SER A 25 7.93 -80.09 -48.88
N LEU A 26 6.95 -79.20 -48.82
CA LEU A 26 5.61 -79.39 -49.38
C LEU A 26 5.28 -78.21 -50.31
N VAL A 27 4.98 -78.48 -51.58
CA VAL A 27 4.51 -77.48 -52.56
C VAL A 27 3.16 -77.94 -53.10
N LEU A 28 2.08 -77.26 -52.70
CA LEU A 28 0.71 -77.70 -52.94
C LEU A 28 -0.13 -76.57 -53.56
N ASP A 29 -0.88 -76.82 -54.63
CA ASP A 29 -1.77 -75.75 -55.14
C ASP A 29 -2.98 -75.58 -54.21
N THR A 30 -3.75 -76.64 -53.97
CA THR A 30 -4.95 -76.55 -53.14
C THR A 30 -5.09 -77.78 -52.26
N THR A 31 -5.17 -77.59 -50.95
CA THR A 31 -5.39 -78.66 -49.97
C THR A 31 -6.62 -78.37 -49.12
N THR A 32 -7.63 -79.25 -49.17
CA THR A 32 -8.90 -79.06 -48.45
C THR A 32 -9.30 -80.31 -47.68
N ALA A 33 -9.38 -80.20 -46.34
CA ALA A 33 -9.83 -81.26 -45.45
C ALA A 33 -11.24 -80.95 -44.89
N GLY A 34 -12.12 -81.95 -44.80
CA GLY A 34 -13.45 -81.77 -44.19
C GLY A 34 -13.40 -81.66 -42.66
N SER A 35 -12.35 -82.19 -42.02
CA SER A 35 -12.11 -82.06 -40.58
C SER A 35 -10.77 -81.39 -40.29
N THR A 36 -9.67 -82.13 -40.17
CA THR A 36 -8.36 -81.58 -39.76
C THR A 36 -7.37 -81.57 -40.91
N LEU A 37 -6.64 -80.48 -41.10
CA LEU A 37 -5.49 -80.41 -41.99
C LEU A 37 -4.20 -80.33 -41.15
N THR A 38 -3.28 -81.28 -41.33
CA THR A 38 -1.96 -81.26 -40.68
C THR A 38 -0.87 -81.46 -41.72
N LEU A 39 -0.04 -80.46 -41.96
CA LEU A 39 1.07 -80.52 -42.90
C LEU A 39 2.38 -80.22 -42.18
N ALA A 40 3.38 -81.07 -42.38
CA ALA A 40 4.70 -80.93 -41.77
C ALA A 40 5.82 -81.02 -42.81
N ALA A 41 6.63 -79.96 -42.93
CA ALA A 41 7.88 -79.94 -43.67
C ALA A 41 9.06 -80.02 -42.69
N THR A 42 9.75 -81.15 -42.65
CA THR A 42 10.73 -81.45 -41.58
C THR A 42 12.07 -80.75 -41.75
N SER A 43 12.42 -80.30 -42.95
CA SER A 43 13.71 -79.64 -43.24
C SER A 43 13.62 -78.42 -44.17
N GLY A 44 12.43 -78.09 -44.66
CA GLY A 44 12.22 -77.10 -45.71
C GLY A 44 10.86 -76.42 -45.59
N ASP A 45 10.36 -75.93 -46.73
CA ASP A 45 9.24 -75.00 -46.77
C ASP A 45 7.90 -75.71 -47.01
N ILE A 46 6.82 -75.05 -46.57
CA ILE A 46 5.46 -75.29 -47.03
C ILE A 46 5.06 -74.11 -47.91
N ASP A 47 4.86 -74.35 -49.21
CA ASP A 47 4.29 -73.38 -50.14
C ASP A 47 2.92 -73.90 -50.59
N SER A 48 1.86 -73.12 -50.33
CA SER A 48 0.49 -73.54 -50.62
C SER A 48 -0.37 -72.42 -51.16
N VAL A 49 -0.91 -72.50 -52.39
CA VAL A 49 -1.82 -71.45 -52.88
C VAL A 49 -3.10 -71.38 -52.02
N THR A 50 -3.66 -72.53 -51.61
CA THR A 50 -4.81 -72.60 -50.71
C THR A 50 -4.73 -73.79 -49.77
N ALA A 51 -4.84 -73.57 -48.46
CA ALA A 51 -4.96 -74.63 -47.46
C ALA A 51 -6.17 -74.38 -46.55
N SER A 52 -7.09 -75.36 -46.49
CA SER A 52 -8.36 -75.20 -45.77
C SER A 52 -8.78 -76.47 -45.01
N ALA A 53 -9.36 -76.30 -43.83
CA ALA A 53 -10.01 -77.37 -43.07
C ALA A 53 -11.35 -76.95 -42.46
N GLY A 54 -12.33 -77.88 -42.41
CA GLY A 54 -13.61 -77.68 -41.71
C GLY A 54 -13.51 -77.65 -40.17
N GLY A 55 -12.40 -78.14 -39.62
CA GLY A 55 -11.96 -78.05 -38.23
C GLY A 55 -10.56 -77.42 -38.17
N ASP A 56 -9.64 -77.98 -37.38
CA ASP A 56 -8.32 -77.38 -37.17
C ASP A 56 -7.38 -77.49 -38.40
N THR A 57 -6.54 -76.47 -38.59
CA THR A 57 -5.45 -76.47 -39.57
C THR A 57 -4.12 -76.25 -38.85
N SER A 58 -3.14 -77.14 -39.06
CA SER A 58 -1.81 -77.05 -38.48
C SER A 58 -0.75 -77.20 -39.58
N LEU A 59 0.05 -76.16 -39.78
CA LEU A 59 1.18 -76.14 -40.72
C LEU A 59 2.48 -75.95 -39.94
N THR A 60 3.41 -76.88 -40.06
CA THR A 60 4.70 -76.83 -39.37
C THR A 60 5.84 -76.98 -40.38
N ALA A 61 6.69 -75.97 -40.52
CA ALA A 61 7.84 -75.99 -41.41
C ALA A 61 9.14 -75.68 -40.65
N ALA A 62 10.20 -76.44 -40.90
CA ALA A 62 11.53 -76.04 -40.43
C ALA A 62 12.03 -74.78 -41.17
N GLY A 63 11.62 -74.58 -42.43
CA GLY A 63 11.85 -73.37 -43.21
C GLY A 63 10.65 -72.42 -43.15
N ASN A 64 10.16 -71.98 -44.30
CA ASN A 64 9.08 -71.01 -44.44
C ASN A 64 7.70 -71.66 -44.58
N ILE A 65 6.65 -70.90 -44.25
CA ILE A 65 5.27 -71.17 -44.64
C ILE A 65 4.82 -70.00 -45.53
N ALA A 66 4.54 -70.26 -46.80
CA ALA A 66 3.96 -69.29 -47.73
C ALA A 66 2.57 -69.78 -48.14
N SER A 67 1.55 -68.92 -48.03
CA SER A 67 0.22 -69.27 -48.52
C SER A 67 -0.59 -68.10 -49.06
N GLY A 68 -1.30 -68.33 -50.17
CA GLY A 68 -2.25 -67.36 -50.69
C GLY A 68 -3.49 -67.23 -49.81
N SER A 69 -4.09 -68.37 -49.44
CA SER A 69 -5.29 -68.43 -48.60
C SER A 69 -5.22 -69.56 -47.57
N LEU A 70 -5.45 -69.22 -46.30
CA LEU A 70 -5.53 -70.14 -45.16
C LEU A 70 -6.93 -70.06 -44.55
N ALA A 71 -7.60 -71.19 -44.38
CA ALA A 71 -8.93 -71.24 -43.76
C ALA A 71 -9.06 -72.40 -42.75
N SER A 72 -9.50 -72.11 -41.53
CA SER A 72 -9.75 -73.10 -40.48
C SER A 72 -11.15 -72.93 -39.88
N GLY A 73 -11.93 -74.01 -39.82
CA GLY A 73 -13.18 -74.05 -39.08
C GLY A 73 -13.00 -74.13 -37.56
N GLY A 74 -11.78 -74.40 -37.10
CA GLY A 74 -11.36 -74.40 -35.70
C GLY A 74 -10.16 -73.47 -35.46
N THR A 75 -9.10 -74.02 -34.86
CA THR A 75 -7.83 -73.32 -34.63
C THR A 75 -6.93 -73.40 -35.86
N LEU A 76 -6.22 -72.33 -36.16
CA LEU A 76 -5.16 -72.27 -37.17
C LEU A 76 -3.81 -72.14 -36.46
N THR A 77 -2.97 -73.18 -36.53
CA THR A 77 -1.63 -73.19 -35.95
C THR A 77 -0.58 -73.17 -37.05
N LEU A 78 0.32 -72.19 -37.02
CA LEU A 78 1.40 -72.00 -37.99
C LEU A 78 2.74 -71.93 -37.26
N VAL A 79 3.66 -72.83 -37.55
CA VAL A 79 5.00 -72.84 -36.93
C VAL A 79 6.05 -72.93 -38.01
N ALA A 80 6.84 -71.87 -38.20
CA ALA A 80 7.91 -71.78 -39.17
C ALA A 80 9.25 -71.49 -38.48
N GLY A 81 10.30 -72.26 -38.77
CA GLY A 81 11.66 -71.87 -38.38
C GLY A 81 12.16 -70.62 -39.13
N GLY A 82 11.63 -70.37 -40.33
CA GLY A 82 11.87 -69.22 -41.19
C GLY A 82 10.75 -68.15 -41.07
N SER A 83 10.12 -67.82 -42.19
CA SER A 83 9.04 -66.83 -42.29
C SER A 83 7.66 -67.48 -42.45
N ILE A 84 6.61 -66.80 -41.97
CA ILE A 84 5.21 -67.04 -42.34
C ILE A 84 4.78 -65.86 -43.21
N VAL A 85 4.28 -66.12 -44.42
CA VAL A 85 3.68 -65.11 -45.30
C VAL A 85 2.32 -65.63 -45.77
N ALA A 86 1.25 -64.96 -45.36
CA ALA A 86 -0.11 -65.34 -45.71
C ALA A 86 -0.94 -64.13 -46.16
N SER A 87 -1.59 -64.19 -47.33
CA SER A 87 -2.36 -63.06 -47.84
C SER A 87 -3.79 -62.99 -47.28
N ASP A 88 -4.58 -64.08 -47.35
CA ASP A 88 -5.92 -64.14 -46.72
C ASP A 88 -5.96 -65.26 -45.69
N THR A 89 -6.17 -64.91 -44.42
CA THR A 89 -6.16 -65.86 -43.30
C THR A 89 -7.47 -65.80 -42.54
N ARG A 90 -8.19 -66.92 -42.47
CA ARG A 90 -9.49 -67.02 -41.82
C ARG A 90 -9.53 -68.17 -40.83
N ALA A 91 -9.93 -67.90 -39.60
CA ALA A 91 -10.19 -68.92 -38.59
C ALA A 91 -11.51 -68.60 -37.88
N ILE A 92 -12.40 -69.60 -37.73
CA ILE A 92 -13.58 -69.40 -36.87
C ILE A 92 -13.14 -69.34 -35.40
N GLY A 93 -12.14 -70.15 -35.02
CA GLY A 93 -11.55 -70.17 -33.68
C GLY A 93 -10.33 -69.25 -33.57
N PHE A 94 -9.23 -69.81 -33.07
CA PHE A 94 -8.00 -69.09 -32.75
C PHE A 94 -7.00 -69.13 -33.89
N ILE A 95 -6.08 -68.16 -33.92
CA ILE A 95 -4.87 -68.21 -34.75
C ILE A 95 -3.67 -68.19 -33.79
N ASP A 96 -2.77 -69.17 -33.94
CA ASP A 96 -1.50 -69.22 -33.22
C ASP A 96 -0.37 -69.36 -34.24
N ALA A 97 0.45 -68.32 -34.39
CA ALA A 97 1.50 -68.25 -35.39
C ALA A 97 2.85 -67.94 -34.76
N SER A 98 3.86 -68.76 -35.06
CA SER A 98 5.23 -68.55 -34.62
C SER A 98 6.19 -68.68 -35.80
N ALA A 99 6.97 -67.63 -36.07
CA ALA A 99 7.99 -67.61 -37.11
C ALA A 99 9.36 -67.26 -36.50
N GLY A 100 10.45 -67.81 -37.02
CA GLY A 100 11.79 -67.42 -36.57
C GLY A 100 12.20 -66.01 -37.02
N THR A 101 11.69 -65.56 -38.17
CA THR A 101 12.09 -64.29 -38.81
C THR A 101 10.91 -63.33 -38.98
N LEU A 102 10.10 -63.50 -40.02
CA LEU A 102 8.95 -62.65 -40.34
C LEU A 102 7.65 -63.43 -40.17
N ALA A 103 6.65 -62.82 -39.53
CA ALA A 103 5.25 -63.23 -39.64
C ALA A 103 4.47 -62.11 -40.32
N GLN A 104 4.11 -62.30 -41.59
CA GLN A 104 3.34 -61.35 -42.40
C GLN A 104 1.95 -61.92 -42.71
N PHE A 105 0.93 -61.13 -42.37
CA PHE A 105 -0.45 -61.40 -42.72
C PHE A 105 -1.09 -60.16 -43.37
N ASP A 106 -1.56 -60.27 -44.61
CA ASP A 106 -2.15 -59.10 -45.29
C ASP A 106 -3.61 -58.87 -44.86
N THR A 107 -4.42 -59.93 -44.78
CA THR A 107 -5.80 -59.89 -44.27
C THR A 107 -6.06 -61.07 -43.33
N VAL A 108 -6.64 -60.76 -42.16
CA VAL A 108 -6.93 -61.74 -41.11
C VAL A 108 -8.36 -61.57 -40.60
N VAL A 109 -9.09 -62.68 -40.49
CA VAL A 109 -10.36 -62.75 -39.76
C VAL A 109 -10.31 -63.92 -38.78
N ALA A 110 -10.39 -63.66 -37.48
CA ALA A 110 -10.47 -64.68 -36.45
C ALA A 110 -11.69 -64.46 -35.55
N GLY A 111 -12.54 -65.48 -35.36
CA GLY A 111 -13.61 -65.39 -34.36
C GLY A 111 -13.09 -65.40 -32.92
N GLY A 112 -11.94 -66.03 -32.69
CA GLY A 112 -11.22 -66.07 -31.42
C GLY A 112 -9.96 -65.19 -31.41
N ALA A 113 -9.06 -65.45 -30.45
CA ALA A 113 -7.82 -64.70 -30.33
C ALA A 113 -6.81 -65.05 -31.43
N MET A 114 -6.01 -64.06 -31.81
CA MET A 114 -4.82 -64.20 -32.64
C MET A 114 -3.57 -63.94 -31.80
N THR A 115 -2.69 -64.93 -31.74
CA THR A 115 -1.35 -64.83 -31.12
C THR A 115 -0.30 -64.98 -32.21
N VAL A 116 0.64 -64.02 -32.29
CA VAL A 116 1.74 -64.05 -33.26
C VAL A 116 3.08 -63.78 -32.58
N ALA A 117 4.08 -64.60 -32.87
CA ALA A 117 5.45 -64.39 -32.39
C ALA A 117 6.46 -64.49 -33.54
N ALA A 118 7.31 -63.48 -33.71
CA ALA A 118 8.38 -63.48 -34.71
C ALA A 118 9.48 -62.47 -34.37
N ASN A 119 10.60 -62.48 -35.09
CA ASN A 119 11.57 -61.37 -34.98
C ASN A 119 11.00 -60.06 -35.56
N GLN A 120 10.17 -60.17 -36.60
CA GLN A 120 9.37 -59.10 -37.20
C GLN A 120 7.92 -59.56 -37.37
N VAL A 121 6.95 -58.74 -36.94
CA VAL A 121 5.52 -58.99 -37.16
C VAL A 121 4.97 -57.90 -38.09
N THR A 122 4.29 -58.30 -39.17
CA THR A 122 3.60 -57.39 -40.09
C THR A 122 2.16 -57.82 -40.26
N ILE A 123 1.22 -56.95 -39.93
CA ILE A 123 -0.22 -57.16 -40.12
C ILE A 123 -0.75 -56.03 -40.99
N GLY A 124 -1.36 -56.37 -42.13
CA GLY A 124 -2.12 -55.42 -42.91
C GLY A 124 -3.45 -55.12 -42.20
N ASP A 125 -4.44 -55.94 -42.49
CA ASP A 125 -5.81 -55.82 -42.00
C ASP A 125 -6.17 -57.01 -41.11
N ALA A 126 -6.58 -56.77 -39.86
CA ALA A 126 -7.04 -57.82 -38.97
C ALA A 126 -8.36 -57.47 -38.26
N ASP A 127 -9.27 -58.44 -38.20
CA ASP A 127 -10.46 -58.46 -37.35
C ASP A 127 -10.47 -59.74 -36.50
N VAL A 128 -10.27 -59.60 -35.19
CA VAL A 128 -10.01 -60.74 -34.28
C VAL A 128 -10.79 -60.62 -32.98
N GLY A 129 -10.99 -61.74 -32.27
CA GLY A 129 -11.58 -61.74 -30.94
C GLY A 129 -10.68 -61.07 -29.89
N ALA A 130 -9.37 -61.33 -29.93
CA ALA A 130 -8.33 -60.67 -29.14
C ALA A 130 -7.00 -60.71 -29.93
N PHE A 131 -6.05 -59.81 -29.66
CA PHE A 131 -4.78 -59.77 -30.37
C PHE A 131 -3.59 -59.75 -29.43
N THR A 132 -2.64 -60.66 -29.62
CA THR A 132 -1.34 -60.64 -28.94
C THR A 132 -0.21 -60.80 -29.96
N ALA A 133 0.73 -59.87 -29.97
CA ALA A 133 1.94 -59.95 -30.79
C ALA A 133 3.21 -59.80 -29.96
N SER A 134 4.19 -60.67 -30.22
CA SER A 134 5.54 -60.60 -29.66
C SER A 134 6.55 -60.50 -30.81
N ALA A 135 7.16 -59.33 -30.95
CA ALA A 135 8.16 -59.05 -31.97
C ALA A 135 9.58 -58.96 -31.37
N GLY A 136 10.57 -59.46 -32.09
CA GLY A 136 11.98 -59.28 -31.76
C GLY A 136 12.51 -57.89 -32.11
N ALA A 137 13.79 -57.82 -32.46
CA ALA A 137 14.52 -56.56 -32.67
C ALA A 137 14.09 -55.81 -33.93
N LEU A 138 13.45 -56.49 -34.90
CA LEU A 138 12.99 -55.87 -36.15
C LEU A 138 11.64 -55.18 -36.04
N GLY A 139 10.94 -55.31 -34.91
CA GLY A 139 9.74 -54.54 -34.63
C GLY A 139 8.42 -55.18 -35.07
N ALA A 140 7.33 -54.47 -34.80
CA ALA A 140 5.98 -54.80 -35.26
C ALA A 140 5.42 -53.66 -36.12
N ALA A 141 4.80 -53.99 -37.24
CA ALA A 141 4.06 -53.07 -38.10
C ALA A 141 2.62 -53.57 -38.27
N ILE A 142 1.64 -52.72 -37.94
CA ILE A 142 0.22 -53.04 -38.02
C ILE A 142 -0.46 -51.90 -38.77
N GLU A 143 -1.03 -52.15 -39.94
CA GLU A 143 -1.74 -51.11 -40.69
C GLU A 143 -3.11 -50.85 -40.05
N ARG A 144 -3.94 -51.89 -39.88
CA ARG A 144 -5.28 -51.79 -39.28
C ARG A 144 -5.67 -53.02 -38.49
N LEU A 145 -5.92 -52.86 -37.18
CA LEU A 145 -6.37 -53.92 -36.28
C LEU A 145 -7.70 -53.56 -35.62
N ARG A 146 -8.68 -54.46 -35.69
CA ARG A 146 -9.91 -54.44 -34.89
C ARG A 146 -9.96 -55.68 -34.01
N SER A 147 -10.20 -55.47 -32.72
CA SER A 147 -10.26 -56.52 -31.71
C SER A 147 -11.52 -56.34 -30.87
N GLN A 148 -12.25 -57.43 -30.62
CA GLN A 148 -13.38 -57.38 -29.70
C GLN A 148 -12.92 -57.26 -28.24
N GLY A 149 -11.82 -57.91 -27.89
CA GLY A 149 -11.17 -57.91 -26.58
C GLY A 149 -9.83 -57.18 -26.60
N ASP A 150 -8.89 -57.63 -25.77
CA ASP A 150 -7.61 -56.95 -25.58
C ASP A 150 -6.73 -56.93 -26.85
N ILE A 151 -5.89 -55.90 -26.94
CA ILE A 151 -4.78 -55.78 -27.89
C ILE A 151 -3.50 -55.64 -27.07
N ALA A 152 -2.57 -56.59 -27.22
CA ALA A 152 -1.26 -56.57 -26.57
C ALA A 152 -0.14 -56.71 -27.62
N VAL A 153 0.74 -55.72 -27.73
CA VAL A 153 1.90 -55.75 -28.64
C VAL A 153 3.16 -55.51 -27.83
N THR A 154 4.07 -56.47 -27.83
CA THR A 154 5.38 -56.35 -27.20
C THR A 154 6.46 -56.45 -28.27
N SER A 155 7.44 -55.54 -28.25
CA SER A 155 8.56 -55.57 -29.18
C SER A 155 9.90 -55.21 -28.54
N ALA A 156 10.95 -55.95 -28.87
CA ALA A 156 12.33 -55.54 -28.58
C ALA A 156 12.86 -54.46 -29.56
N GLY A 157 12.12 -54.19 -30.65
CA GLY A 157 12.34 -53.10 -31.59
C GLY A 157 11.30 -51.99 -31.43
N GLY A 158 10.96 -51.31 -32.54
CA GLY A 158 9.88 -50.34 -32.60
C GLY A 158 8.51 -50.96 -32.92
N ILE A 159 7.44 -50.22 -32.64
CA ILE A 159 6.07 -50.58 -33.01
C ILE A 159 5.49 -49.46 -33.87
N ALA A 160 5.00 -49.81 -35.06
CA ALA A 160 4.26 -48.92 -35.95
C ALA A 160 2.81 -49.40 -36.06
N ILE A 161 1.85 -48.55 -35.73
CA ILE A 161 0.40 -48.84 -35.81
C ILE A 161 -0.27 -47.76 -36.64
N GLY A 162 -0.91 -48.09 -37.75
CA GLY A 162 -1.77 -47.17 -38.47
C GLY A 162 -3.03 -46.90 -37.66
N THR A 163 -3.85 -47.93 -37.46
CA THR A 163 -5.06 -47.88 -36.61
C THR A 163 -5.22 -49.15 -35.79
N ALA A 164 -5.52 -49.03 -34.50
CA ALA A 164 -5.90 -50.14 -33.64
C ALA A 164 -7.17 -49.80 -32.85
N THR A 165 -8.14 -50.70 -32.80
CA THR A 165 -9.40 -50.53 -32.08
C THR A 165 -9.71 -51.77 -31.23
N SER A 166 -9.78 -51.60 -29.91
CA SER A 166 -10.30 -52.60 -28.96
C SER A 166 -11.70 -52.18 -28.50
N SER A 167 -12.75 -52.91 -28.88
CA SER A 167 -14.14 -52.48 -28.61
C SER A 167 -14.64 -52.78 -27.19
N ALA A 168 -14.04 -53.74 -26.48
CA ALA A 168 -14.40 -54.06 -25.09
C ALA A 168 -13.20 -54.30 -24.16
N GLY A 169 -11.98 -54.31 -24.69
CA GLY A 169 -10.76 -54.59 -23.94
C GLY A 169 -9.84 -53.37 -23.77
N THR A 170 -8.60 -53.67 -23.38
CA THR A 170 -7.49 -52.75 -23.22
C THR A 170 -6.58 -52.75 -24.45
N LEU A 171 -5.77 -51.70 -24.59
CA LEU A 171 -4.71 -51.63 -25.59
C LEU A 171 -3.37 -51.41 -24.89
N THR A 172 -2.48 -52.39 -24.98
CA THR A 172 -1.13 -52.32 -24.41
C THR A 172 -0.09 -52.45 -25.51
N ALA A 173 0.80 -51.46 -25.62
CA ALA A 173 1.96 -51.51 -26.51
C ALA A 173 3.23 -51.22 -25.73
N THR A 174 4.17 -52.17 -25.75
CA THR A 174 5.48 -52.07 -25.07
C THR A 174 6.59 -52.27 -26.09
N ALA A 175 7.42 -51.27 -26.30
CA ALA A 175 8.55 -51.30 -27.21
C ALA A 175 9.86 -50.95 -26.48
N ALA A 176 10.97 -51.60 -26.79
CA ALA A 176 12.28 -51.05 -26.41
C ALA A 176 12.67 -49.87 -27.33
N GLY A 177 12.17 -49.85 -28.57
CA GLY A 177 12.27 -48.74 -29.52
C GLY A 177 11.11 -47.74 -29.38
N ALA A 178 10.83 -47.01 -30.46
CA ALA A 178 9.73 -46.05 -30.50
C ALA A 178 8.39 -46.72 -30.83
N ILE A 179 7.30 -46.18 -30.27
CA ILE A 179 5.93 -46.43 -30.72
C ILE A 179 5.51 -45.25 -31.61
N THR A 180 5.13 -45.54 -32.86
CA THR A 180 4.48 -44.57 -33.76
C THR A 180 3.09 -45.08 -34.08
N ALA A 181 2.07 -44.32 -33.70
CA ALA A 181 0.67 -44.68 -33.88
C ALA A 181 -0.09 -43.57 -34.62
N GLY A 182 -0.95 -43.93 -35.57
CA GLY A 182 -1.97 -43.01 -36.09
C GLY A 182 -3.11 -42.89 -35.08
N THR A 183 -4.05 -43.84 -35.13
CA THR A 183 -5.23 -43.86 -34.23
C THR A 183 -5.24 -45.07 -33.31
N LEU A 184 -5.33 -44.84 -32.00
CA LEU A 184 -5.55 -45.87 -30.99
C LEU A 184 -6.92 -45.63 -30.33
N ALA A 185 -7.81 -46.61 -30.40
CA ALA A 185 -9.11 -46.57 -29.76
C ALA A 185 -9.30 -47.80 -28.86
N SER A 186 -9.73 -47.59 -27.62
CA SER A 186 -9.91 -48.65 -26.63
C SER A 186 -11.10 -48.35 -25.73
N ALA A 187 -12.02 -49.29 -25.55
CA ALA A 187 -13.07 -49.14 -24.55
C ALA A 187 -12.52 -49.20 -23.11
N GLY A 188 -11.41 -49.91 -22.90
CA GLY A 188 -10.64 -49.96 -21.67
C GLY A 188 -9.43 -49.02 -21.66
N ALA A 189 -8.49 -49.28 -20.76
CA ALA A 189 -7.25 -48.50 -20.62
C ALA A 189 -6.32 -48.67 -21.83
N THR A 190 -5.58 -47.61 -22.16
CA THR A 190 -4.46 -47.65 -23.10
C THR A 190 -3.15 -47.47 -22.34
N THR A 191 -2.21 -48.39 -22.50
CA THR A 191 -0.87 -48.35 -21.88
C THR A 191 0.21 -48.38 -22.96
N LEU A 192 1.05 -47.34 -23.00
CA LEU A 192 2.16 -47.21 -23.94
C LEU A 192 3.47 -47.11 -23.16
N THR A 193 4.43 -47.99 -23.41
CA THR A 193 5.76 -47.93 -22.82
C THR A 193 6.81 -48.05 -23.91
N ALA A 194 7.67 -47.04 -24.08
CA ALA A 194 8.62 -46.99 -25.19
C ALA A 194 9.87 -46.17 -24.90
N ALA A 195 10.86 -46.26 -25.80
CA ALA A 195 11.89 -45.23 -25.90
C ALA A 195 11.25 -43.90 -26.26
N GLY A 196 10.53 -43.81 -27.38
CA GLY A 196 9.77 -42.62 -27.79
C GLY A 196 8.32 -42.95 -28.11
N ILE A 197 7.40 -42.02 -27.94
CA ILE A 197 5.98 -42.21 -28.26
C ILE A 197 5.53 -41.10 -29.19
N THR A 198 4.99 -41.45 -30.36
CA THR A 198 4.26 -40.54 -31.24
C THR A 198 2.89 -41.11 -31.50
N ALA A 199 1.83 -40.36 -31.22
CA ALA A 199 0.46 -40.76 -31.52
C ALA A 199 -0.38 -39.57 -32.03
N ASP A 200 -1.13 -39.75 -33.12
CA ASP A 200 -2.01 -38.70 -33.64
C ASP A 200 -3.32 -38.60 -32.86
N SER A 201 -3.95 -39.74 -32.57
CA SER A 201 -5.21 -39.78 -31.81
C SER A 201 -5.26 -40.97 -30.86
N ILE A 202 -5.58 -40.71 -29.60
CA ILE A 202 -5.86 -41.73 -28.58
C ILE A 202 -7.25 -41.48 -28.00
N THR A 203 -8.13 -42.48 -28.06
CA THR A 203 -9.42 -42.49 -27.35
C THR A 203 -9.48 -43.71 -26.45
N ALA A 204 -9.56 -43.53 -25.13
CA ALA A 204 -9.49 -44.63 -24.17
C ALA A 204 -10.35 -44.40 -22.91
N ALA A 205 -10.59 -45.43 -22.11
CA ALA A 205 -11.10 -45.21 -20.75
C ALA A 205 -10.08 -44.45 -19.89
N SER A 206 -8.80 -44.75 -20.03
CA SER A 206 -7.70 -44.04 -19.38
C SER A 206 -6.42 -44.20 -20.22
N LEU A 207 -5.46 -43.31 -20.00
CA LEU A 207 -4.16 -43.37 -20.67
C LEU A 207 -3.03 -43.43 -19.63
N THR A 208 -2.11 -44.38 -19.81
CA THR A 208 -0.78 -44.34 -19.22
C THR A 208 0.27 -44.39 -20.33
N ALA A 209 1.10 -43.35 -20.45
CA ALA A 209 2.17 -43.29 -21.43
C ALA A 209 3.51 -43.05 -20.72
N ASN A 210 4.48 -43.93 -20.91
CA ASN A 210 5.82 -43.86 -20.33
C ASN A 210 6.88 -43.87 -21.44
N SER A 211 7.61 -42.77 -21.56
CA SER A 211 8.61 -42.53 -22.60
C SER A 211 9.92 -42.10 -21.97
N THR A 212 11.02 -42.74 -22.36
CA THR A 212 12.38 -42.37 -21.90
C THR A 212 13.04 -41.31 -22.81
N ALA A 213 12.48 -41.10 -23.99
CA ALA A 213 12.77 -40.06 -24.97
C ALA A 213 11.53 -39.12 -25.09
N PRO A 214 11.56 -38.07 -25.93
CA PRO A 214 10.41 -37.20 -26.11
C PRO A 214 9.14 -37.95 -26.54
N ALA A 215 7.99 -37.50 -26.02
CA ALA A 215 6.67 -37.97 -26.45
C ALA A 215 5.92 -36.86 -27.18
N ARG A 216 5.25 -37.20 -28.29
CA ARG A 216 4.37 -36.32 -29.06
C ARG A 216 2.98 -36.93 -29.18
N LEU A 217 1.99 -36.30 -28.56
CA LEU A 217 0.61 -36.81 -28.51
C LEU A 217 -0.34 -35.74 -29.05
N THR A 218 -0.78 -35.85 -30.30
CA THR A 218 -1.54 -34.76 -30.93
C THR A 218 -2.92 -34.59 -30.29
N THR A 219 -3.73 -35.65 -30.20
CA THR A 219 -5.05 -35.63 -29.55
C THR A 219 -5.22 -36.82 -28.62
N VAL A 220 -5.57 -36.55 -27.36
CA VAL A 220 -5.90 -37.57 -26.35
C VAL A 220 -7.25 -37.23 -25.75
N ALA A 221 -8.18 -38.19 -25.82
CA ALA A 221 -9.48 -38.10 -25.17
C ALA A 221 -9.70 -39.34 -24.29
N THR A 222 -9.93 -39.12 -22.99
CA THR A 222 -10.24 -40.18 -22.05
C THR A 222 -11.46 -39.87 -21.20
N SER A 223 -12.14 -40.91 -20.72
CA SER A 223 -13.19 -40.73 -19.71
C SER A 223 -12.63 -40.63 -18.30
N GLY A 224 -11.62 -41.44 -17.98
CA GLY A 224 -10.84 -41.47 -16.74
C GLY A 224 -9.46 -40.82 -16.90
N ASP A 225 -8.49 -41.25 -16.09
CA ASP A 225 -7.23 -40.54 -15.90
C ASP A 225 -6.30 -40.54 -17.12
N ILE A 226 -5.49 -39.48 -17.23
CA ILE A 226 -4.35 -39.37 -18.15
C ILE A 226 -3.08 -39.25 -17.31
N THR A 227 -2.17 -40.20 -17.45
CA THR A 227 -0.83 -40.14 -16.85
C THR A 227 0.22 -40.24 -17.94
N VAL A 228 1.05 -39.21 -18.06
CA VAL A 228 2.15 -39.18 -19.04
C VAL A 228 3.45 -38.84 -18.36
N THR A 229 4.43 -39.72 -18.52
CA THR A 229 5.82 -39.52 -18.10
C THR A 229 6.69 -39.55 -19.35
N ALA A 230 7.34 -38.43 -19.67
CA ALA A 230 8.21 -38.32 -20.83
C ALA A 230 9.49 -37.57 -20.45
N ALA A 231 10.52 -38.31 -20.00
CA ALA A 231 11.62 -37.72 -19.21
C ALA A 231 12.27 -36.47 -19.85
N PRO A 232 12.59 -36.44 -21.16
CA PRO A 232 13.15 -35.24 -21.78
C PRO A 232 12.12 -34.18 -22.13
N GLY A 233 10.93 -34.59 -22.59
CA GLY A 233 9.90 -33.66 -23.04
C GLY A 233 8.60 -34.32 -23.49
N LEU A 234 7.52 -33.55 -23.37
CA LEU A 234 6.18 -33.87 -23.82
C LEU A 234 5.65 -32.70 -24.67
N ASP A 235 5.25 -33.01 -25.90
CA ASP A 235 4.51 -32.12 -26.80
C ASP A 235 3.12 -32.70 -27.05
N PHE A 236 2.08 -31.88 -26.92
CA PHE A 236 0.72 -32.30 -27.22
C PHE A 236 -0.14 -31.19 -27.83
N GLY A 237 -1.09 -31.57 -28.68
CA GLY A 237 -2.14 -30.66 -29.11
C GLY A 237 -3.19 -30.53 -27.99
N SER A 238 -4.12 -31.49 -27.96
CA SER A 238 -5.19 -31.53 -26.97
C SER A 238 -5.14 -32.78 -26.11
N MET A 239 -5.22 -32.62 -24.80
CA MET A 239 -5.45 -33.71 -23.84
C MET A 239 -6.69 -33.39 -23.01
N THR A 240 -7.71 -34.24 -23.11
CA THR A 240 -8.97 -34.07 -22.39
C THR A 240 -9.33 -35.33 -21.62
N SER A 241 -9.46 -35.21 -20.31
CA SER A 241 -10.10 -36.20 -19.45
C SER A 241 -11.48 -35.70 -19.02
N SER A 242 -12.56 -36.40 -19.39
CA SER A 242 -13.93 -35.92 -19.14
C SER A 242 -14.39 -36.07 -17.69
N ALA A 243 -13.85 -37.03 -16.94
CA ALA A 243 -14.14 -37.22 -15.51
C ALA A 243 -12.89 -37.47 -14.64
N GLY A 244 -11.79 -37.96 -15.22
CA GLY A 244 -10.55 -38.25 -14.49
C GLY A 244 -9.60 -37.06 -14.32
N ASN A 245 -8.46 -37.33 -13.71
CA ASN A 245 -7.37 -36.41 -13.47
C ASN A 245 -6.32 -36.46 -14.60
N VAL A 246 -5.51 -35.42 -14.70
CA VAL A 246 -4.37 -35.39 -15.61
C VAL A 246 -3.08 -35.16 -14.81
N LEU A 247 -2.12 -36.07 -14.97
CA LEU A 247 -0.78 -35.99 -14.39
C LEU A 247 0.27 -36.04 -15.51
N LEU A 248 1.00 -34.95 -15.69
CA LEU A 248 2.07 -34.84 -16.67
C LEU A 248 3.41 -34.65 -15.96
N THR A 249 4.41 -35.44 -16.32
CA THR A 249 5.79 -35.32 -15.81
C THR A 249 6.79 -35.39 -16.95
N ALA A 250 7.50 -34.30 -17.23
CA ALA A 250 8.49 -34.24 -18.31
C ALA A 250 9.54 -33.14 -18.10
N GLY A 251 10.73 -33.26 -18.69
CA GLY A 251 11.74 -32.19 -18.67
C GLY A 251 11.22 -30.88 -19.28
N THR A 252 10.46 -30.96 -20.37
CA THR A 252 9.69 -29.84 -20.95
C THR A 252 8.26 -30.29 -21.22
N VAL A 253 7.26 -29.48 -20.89
CA VAL A 253 5.86 -29.74 -21.23
C VAL A 253 5.36 -28.59 -22.11
N THR A 254 5.01 -28.90 -23.35
CA THR A 254 4.38 -27.96 -24.29
C THR A 254 3.03 -28.51 -24.72
N GLY A 255 1.99 -27.67 -24.72
CA GLY A 255 0.75 -28.05 -25.37
C GLY A 255 -0.28 -26.96 -25.50
N THR A 256 -1.32 -27.22 -26.32
CA THR A 256 -2.34 -26.21 -26.62
C THR A 256 -3.53 -26.29 -25.68
N THR A 257 -4.13 -27.47 -25.47
CA THR A 257 -5.34 -27.60 -24.65
C THR A 257 -5.21 -28.74 -23.66
N LEU A 258 -5.38 -28.44 -22.37
CA LEU A 258 -5.31 -29.41 -21.28
C LEU A 258 -6.55 -29.32 -20.41
N VAL A 259 -7.35 -30.38 -20.36
CA VAL A 259 -8.59 -30.43 -19.59
C VAL A 259 -8.62 -31.67 -18.69
N GLY A 260 -8.93 -31.48 -17.41
CA GLY A 260 -9.05 -32.57 -16.45
C GLY A 260 -9.93 -32.24 -15.26
N GLY A 261 -10.18 -33.24 -14.41
CA GLY A 261 -10.70 -33.09 -13.06
C GLY A 261 -9.73 -32.27 -12.24
N ASN A 262 -8.71 -32.91 -11.67
CA ASN A 262 -7.50 -32.22 -11.23
C ASN A 262 -6.45 -32.26 -12.34
N VAL A 263 -5.64 -31.21 -12.44
CA VAL A 263 -4.53 -31.13 -13.39
C VAL A 263 -3.25 -30.86 -12.62
N THR A 264 -2.29 -31.78 -12.73
CA THR A 264 -0.95 -31.67 -12.14
C THR A 264 0.09 -31.75 -13.25
N VAL A 265 0.93 -30.72 -13.37
CA VAL A 265 2.01 -30.67 -14.36
C VAL A 265 3.33 -30.43 -13.65
N ASN A 266 4.26 -31.38 -13.78
CA ASN A 266 5.61 -31.28 -13.26
C ASN A 266 6.59 -31.24 -14.42
N GLY A 267 7.48 -30.25 -14.44
CA GLY A 267 8.57 -30.26 -15.41
C GLY A 267 9.72 -29.32 -15.17
N GLY A 268 10.63 -29.25 -16.13
CA GLY A 268 11.66 -28.21 -16.17
C GLY A 268 11.07 -26.90 -16.65
N THR A 269 10.59 -26.88 -17.89
CA THR A 269 9.84 -25.76 -18.47
C THR A 269 8.40 -26.19 -18.79
N ILE A 270 7.43 -25.33 -18.52
CA ILE A 270 6.02 -25.57 -18.82
C ILE A 270 5.50 -24.45 -19.73
N THR A 271 4.92 -24.79 -20.88
CA THR A 271 4.28 -23.83 -21.80
C THR A 271 2.94 -24.39 -22.25
N LEU A 272 1.84 -23.83 -21.72
CA LEU A 272 0.49 -24.29 -22.00
C LEU A 272 -0.36 -23.11 -22.49
N ALA A 273 -1.04 -23.27 -23.63
CA ALA A 273 -1.91 -22.21 -24.13
C ALA A 273 -3.21 -22.12 -23.32
N ASP A 274 -3.95 -23.23 -23.17
CA ASP A 274 -5.19 -23.29 -22.42
C ASP A 274 -5.22 -24.47 -21.44
N VAL A 275 -5.50 -24.19 -20.17
CA VAL A 275 -5.61 -25.19 -19.10
C VAL A 275 -6.92 -25.03 -18.35
N THR A 276 -7.69 -26.10 -18.25
CA THR A 276 -8.93 -26.14 -17.46
C THR A 276 -8.89 -27.32 -16.50
N ALA A 277 -8.73 -27.04 -15.22
CA ALA A 277 -8.96 -27.99 -14.14
C ALA A 277 -10.35 -27.77 -13.55
N ARG A 278 -11.23 -28.78 -13.55
CA ARG A 278 -12.54 -28.67 -12.89
C ARG A 278 -12.43 -28.66 -11.36
N GLY A 279 -11.35 -29.20 -10.82
CA GLY A 279 -10.94 -29.17 -9.42
C GLY A 279 -9.68 -28.33 -9.25
N VAL A 280 -8.60 -28.96 -8.77
CA VAL A 280 -7.33 -28.30 -8.47
C VAL A 280 -6.43 -28.21 -9.70
N LEU A 281 -5.78 -27.05 -9.87
CA LEU A 281 -4.67 -26.86 -10.80
C LEU A 281 -3.36 -26.76 -10.01
N ALA A 282 -2.41 -27.65 -10.28
CA ALA A 282 -1.06 -27.60 -9.73
C ALA A 282 -0.02 -27.65 -10.84
N THR A 283 0.89 -26.68 -10.88
CA THR A 283 2.04 -26.75 -11.78
C THR A 283 3.32 -26.46 -11.02
N THR A 284 4.32 -27.32 -11.18
CA THR A 284 5.65 -27.13 -10.59
C THR A 284 6.69 -27.20 -11.69
N SER A 285 7.45 -26.12 -11.87
CA SER A 285 8.57 -26.07 -12.80
C SER A 285 9.88 -25.74 -12.09
N SER A 286 10.98 -26.39 -12.46
CA SER A 286 12.32 -26.02 -11.98
C SER A 286 12.92 -24.83 -12.73
N LEU A 287 12.35 -24.47 -13.90
CA LEU A 287 12.71 -23.32 -14.72
C LEU A 287 11.48 -22.41 -14.87
N GLY A 288 11.09 -22.08 -16.11
CA GLY A 288 10.02 -21.13 -16.41
C GLY A 288 8.67 -21.80 -16.61
N THR A 289 7.60 -21.07 -16.31
CA THR A 289 6.22 -21.47 -16.61
C THR A 289 5.53 -20.37 -17.41
N ARG A 290 4.95 -20.72 -18.56
CA ARG A 290 4.08 -19.85 -19.36
C ARG A 290 2.69 -20.49 -19.48
N LEU A 291 1.67 -19.76 -19.04
CA LEU A 291 0.26 -20.14 -19.17
C LEU A 291 -0.47 -19.07 -19.96
N GLY A 292 -1.13 -19.42 -21.06
CA GLY A 292 -1.99 -18.48 -21.80
C GLY A 292 -3.25 -18.15 -20.99
N THR A 293 -4.24 -19.05 -21.03
CA THR A 293 -5.43 -19.02 -20.19
C THR A 293 -5.44 -20.25 -19.29
N ALA A 294 -5.57 -20.05 -17.98
CA ALA A 294 -5.67 -21.14 -17.02
C ALA A 294 -6.87 -20.93 -16.08
N GLY A 295 -7.56 -22.02 -15.79
CA GLY A 295 -8.72 -22.04 -14.90
C GLY A 295 -8.69 -23.22 -13.95
N SER A 296 -9.04 -22.99 -12.68
CA SER A 296 -9.34 -24.04 -11.71
C SER A 296 -10.73 -23.84 -11.10
N GLY A 297 -11.52 -24.91 -10.95
CA GLY A 297 -12.77 -24.89 -10.18
C GLY A 297 -12.53 -24.87 -8.66
N GLY A 298 -11.38 -25.36 -8.20
CA GLY A 298 -10.89 -25.26 -6.83
C GLY A 298 -9.63 -24.39 -6.76
N ASP A 299 -8.68 -24.77 -5.90
CA ASP A 299 -7.40 -24.06 -5.73
C ASP A 299 -6.51 -24.13 -6.97
N ALA A 300 -5.72 -23.07 -7.20
CA ALA A 300 -4.61 -23.05 -8.15
C ALA A 300 -3.29 -22.78 -7.41
N THR A 301 -2.30 -23.67 -7.59
CA THR A 301 -0.95 -23.52 -7.03
C THR A 301 0.08 -23.65 -8.14
N ILE A 302 0.78 -22.56 -8.44
CA ILE A 302 1.72 -22.45 -9.56
C ILE A 302 3.08 -22.05 -9.00
N ALA A 303 4.08 -22.93 -9.16
CA ALA A 303 5.45 -22.72 -8.73
C ALA A 303 6.40 -22.78 -9.93
N ALA A 304 7.29 -21.79 -10.04
CA ALA A 304 8.34 -21.73 -11.05
C ALA A 304 9.71 -21.43 -10.41
N GLY A 305 10.73 -22.17 -10.84
CA GLY A 305 12.11 -21.94 -10.39
C GLY A 305 12.77 -20.70 -11.00
N THR A 306 12.16 -20.10 -12.03
CA THR A 306 12.57 -18.82 -12.63
C THR A 306 11.34 -17.91 -12.81
N ASP A 307 11.00 -17.53 -14.04
CA ASP A 307 9.88 -16.63 -14.34
C ASP A 307 8.55 -17.39 -14.50
N LEU A 308 7.47 -16.70 -14.13
CA LEU A 308 6.09 -17.14 -14.34
C LEU A 308 5.36 -16.08 -15.17
N ASP A 309 5.00 -16.47 -16.39
CA ASP A 309 4.26 -15.63 -17.34
C ASP A 309 2.85 -16.16 -17.57
N ILE A 310 1.85 -15.31 -17.30
CA ILE A 310 0.43 -15.67 -17.30
C ILE A 310 -0.33 -14.67 -18.17
N GLY A 311 -1.10 -15.15 -19.14
CA GLY A 311 -2.16 -14.34 -19.74
C GLY A 311 -3.26 -14.11 -18.70
N SER A 312 -4.15 -15.07 -18.54
CA SER A 312 -5.24 -15.04 -17.57
C SER A 312 -5.24 -16.28 -16.69
N LEU A 313 -5.35 -16.10 -15.37
CA LEU A 313 -5.55 -17.19 -14.41
C LEU A 313 -6.73 -16.92 -13.50
N ALA A 314 -7.70 -17.82 -13.51
CA ALA A 314 -8.87 -17.80 -12.64
C ALA A 314 -8.92 -19.03 -11.73
N SER A 315 -9.22 -18.83 -10.45
CA SER A 315 -9.37 -19.87 -9.44
C SER A 315 -10.71 -19.77 -8.71
N GLY A 316 -11.42 -20.89 -8.62
CA GLY A 316 -12.64 -21.05 -7.81
C GLY A 316 -12.38 -21.23 -6.31
N GLY A 317 -11.10 -21.37 -5.91
CA GLY A 317 -10.63 -21.35 -4.53
C GLY A 317 -9.49 -20.34 -4.31
N ARG A 318 -8.48 -20.72 -3.53
CA ARG A 318 -7.25 -19.94 -3.32
C ARG A 318 -6.34 -20.00 -4.54
N LEU A 319 -5.69 -18.87 -4.85
CA LEU A 319 -4.64 -18.77 -5.85
C LEU A 319 -3.29 -18.51 -5.17
N ALA A 320 -2.33 -19.43 -5.34
CA ALA A 320 -0.96 -19.26 -4.85
C ALA A 320 0.06 -19.33 -5.98
N LEU A 321 0.89 -18.30 -6.06
CA LEU A 321 1.92 -18.14 -7.07
C LEU A 321 3.28 -17.96 -6.40
N THR A 322 4.27 -18.76 -6.80
CA THR A 322 5.64 -18.61 -6.34
C THR A 322 6.58 -18.67 -7.53
N ALA A 323 7.44 -17.66 -7.69
CA ALA A 323 8.48 -17.62 -8.70
C ALA A 323 9.81 -17.19 -8.05
N ALA A 324 10.93 -17.79 -8.42
CA ALA A 324 12.22 -17.24 -7.98
C ALA A 324 12.60 -15.97 -8.77
N GLY A 325 12.18 -15.91 -10.03
CA GLY A 325 12.27 -14.76 -10.91
C GLY A 325 11.02 -13.88 -10.81
N ASN A 326 10.51 -13.41 -11.94
CA ASN A 326 9.38 -12.49 -12.00
C ASN A 326 8.04 -13.21 -12.17
N ILE A 327 6.96 -12.60 -11.67
CA ILE A 327 5.59 -12.93 -12.07
C ILE A 327 5.09 -11.83 -12.98
N THR A 328 4.72 -12.17 -14.22
CA THR A 328 3.99 -11.30 -15.15
C THR A 328 2.63 -11.89 -15.41
N ALA A 329 1.57 -11.11 -15.20
CA ALA A 329 0.20 -11.53 -15.43
C ALA A 329 -0.61 -10.46 -16.17
N THR A 330 -1.49 -10.83 -17.10
CA THR A 330 -2.52 -9.88 -17.55
C THR A 330 -3.64 -9.84 -16.51
N THR A 331 -4.20 -10.99 -16.15
CA THR A 331 -5.28 -11.04 -15.15
C THR A 331 -5.11 -12.18 -14.15
N LEU A 332 -5.24 -11.86 -12.86
CA LEU A 332 -5.32 -12.81 -11.77
C LEU A 332 -6.67 -12.68 -11.06
N ARG A 333 -7.43 -13.75 -10.98
CA ARG A 333 -8.73 -13.77 -10.29
C ARG A 333 -8.86 -14.99 -9.39
N ALA A 334 -9.28 -14.78 -8.15
CA ALA A 334 -9.66 -15.85 -7.24
C ALA A 334 -10.94 -15.48 -6.50
N THR A 335 -11.84 -16.45 -6.30
CA THR A 335 -12.96 -16.28 -5.36
C THR A 335 -12.47 -16.31 -3.91
N GLY A 336 -11.34 -16.97 -3.65
CA GLY A 336 -10.64 -16.98 -2.36
C GLY A 336 -9.51 -15.96 -2.28
N PRO A 337 -8.52 -16.18 -1.39
CA PRO A 337 -7.34 -15.31 -1.29
C PRO A 337 -6.38 -15.51 -2.48
N ILE A 338 -5.62 -14.45 -2.78
CA ILE A 338 -4.48 -14.50 -3.71
C ILE A 338 -3.21 -14.26 -2.90
N THR A 339 -2.25 -15.19 -2.99
CA THR A 339 -0.91 -15.05 -2.43
C THR A 339 0.13 -15.17 -3.53
N ALA A 340 1.00 -14.18 -3.71
CA ALA A 340 2.08 -14.25 -4.68
C ALA A 340 3.41 -13.75 -4.11
N THR A 341 4.48 -14.52 -4.34
CA THR A 341 5.85 -14.15 -3.95
C THR A 341 6.79 -14.35 -5.14
N ALA A 342 7.53 -13.29 -5.50
CA ALA A 342 8.47 -13.29 -6.61
C ALA A 342 9.57 -12.24 -6.43
N ALA A 343 10.60 -12.25 -7.28
CA ALA A 343 11.57 -11.16 -7.34
C ALA A 343 10.89 -9.82 -7.66
N ALA A 344 10.10 -9.79 -8.74
CA ALA A 344 9.18 -8.70 -9.08
C ALA A 344 7.82 -9.26 -9.49
N ILE A 345 6.76 -8.46 -9.32
CA ILE A 345 5.39 -8.83 -9.69
C ILE A 345 4.79 -7.72 -10.53
N ALA A 346 4.30 -8.07 -11.72
CA ALA A 346 3.54 -7.19 -12.59
C ALA A 346 2.18 -7.83 -12.94
N SER A 347 1.08 -7.12 -12.73
CA SER A 347 -0.27 -7.58 -13.09
C SER A 347 -1.16 -6.43 -13.57
N ASP A 348 -1.81 -6.56 -14.72
CA ASP A 348 -2.73 -5.52 -15.20
C ASP A 348 -4.04 -5.48 -14.41
N SER A 349 -4.52 -6.63 -13.93
CA SER A 349 -5.71 -6.73 -13.07
C SER A 349 -5.59 -7.87 -12.07
N THR A 350 -5.78 -7.58 -10.79
CA THR A 350 -5.75 -8.58 -9.71
C THR A 350 -7.00 -8.46 -8.84
N THR A 351 -7.80 -9.52 -8.77
CA THR A 351 -9.03 -9.55 -7.97
C THR A 351 -9.07 -10.78 -7.07
N ALA A 352 -8.90 -10.57 -5.76
CA ALA A 352 -9.08 -11.60 -4.74
C ALA A 352 -10.46 -11.45 -4.08
N GLY A 353 -11.23 -12.53 -3.94
CA GLY A 353 -12.45 -12.53 -3.13
C GLY A 353 -12.19 -12.61 -1.63
N GLY A 354 -10.98 -13.04 -1.22
CA GLY A 354 -10.47 -12.97 0.15
C GLY A 354 -9.32 -11.96 0.29
N THR A 355 -8.36 -12.27 1.16
CA THR A 355 -7.13 -11.47 1.34
C THR A 355 -6.26 -11.50 0.08
N LEU A 356 -5.71 -10.34 -0.27
CA LEU A 356 -4.67 -10.19 -1.28
C LEU A 356 -3.33 -9.98 -0.60
N ALA A 357 -2.36 -10.87 -0.81
CA ALA A 357 -1.01 -10.74 -0.29
C ALA A 357 0.01 -10.90 -1.43
N LEU A 358 0.70 -9.81 -1.78
CA LEU A 358 1.70 -9.79 -2.85
C LEU A 358 3.04 -9.30 -2.29
N ALA A 359 4.11 -10.05 -2.55
CA ALA A 359 5.45 -9.74 -2.07
C ALA A 359 6.47 -9.79 -3.22
N ALA A 360 6.97 -8.62 -3.63
CA ALA A 360 8.12 -8.48 -4.51
C ALA A 360 9.41 -8.38 -3.67
N THR A 361 10.20 -9.45 -3.64
CA THR A 361 11.31 -9.61 -2.69
C THR A 361 12.60 -8.93 -3.15
N ASN A 362 12.81 -8.75 -4.46
CA ASN A 362 14.04 -8.18 -5.02
C ASN A 362 13.80 -7.05 -6.04
N GLY A 363 12.56 -6.57 -6.17
CA GLY A 363 12.18 -5.68 -7.25
C GLY A 363 10.85 -4.98 -7.01
N ASN A 364 10.22 -4.60 -8.12
CA ASN A 364 9.01 -3.78 -8.12
C ASN A 364 7.74 -4.61 -8.00
N LEU A 365 6.70 -3.98 -7.47
CA LEU A 365 5.32 -4.45 -7.50
C LEU A 365 4.53 -3.47 -8.38
N VAL A 366 4.15 -3.87 -9.60
CA VAL A 366 3.43 -3.02 -10.55
C VAL A 366 2.04 -3.60 -10.80
N LEU A 367 1.02 -2.90 -10.35
CA LEU A 367 -0.36 -3.34 -10.42
C LEU A 367 -1.19 -2.34 -11.21
N GLY A 368 -1.98 -2.82 -12.16
CA GLY A 368 -2.97 -2.03 -12.87
C GLY A 368 -4.18 -1.74 -11.97
N ALA A 369 -5.24 -2.53 -12.12
CA ALA A 369 -6.43 -2.48 -11.26
C ALA A 369 -6.37 -3.56 -10.17
N VAL A 370 -6.81 -3.23 -8.95
CA VAL A 370 -6.72 -4.14 -7.80
C VAL A 370 -8.03 -4.19 -7.03
N GLY A 371 -8.54 -5.40 -6.79
CA GLY A 371 -9.68 -5.68 -5.93
C GLY A 371 -9.34 -6.72 -4.86
N SER A 372 -9.74 -6.47 -3.61
CA SER A 372 -9.64 -7.42 -2.51
C SER A 372 -10.94 -7.47 -1.71
N GLY A 373 -11.51 -8.66 -1.54
CA GLY A 373 -12.66 -8.88 -0.67
C GLY A 373 -12.31 -8.90 0.82
N GLY A 374 -11.03 -8.97 1.17
CA GLY A 374 -10.51 -8.83 2.53
C GLY A 374 -9.40 -7.78 2.62
N ASN A 375 -8.37 -8.05 3.42
CA ASN A 375 -7.21 -7.18 3.54
C ASN A 375 -6.34 -7.20 2.27
N ALA A 376 -5.58 -6.15 2.03
CA ALA A 376 -4.56 -6.09 0.99
C ALA A 376 -3.19 -5.79 1.63
N ASN A 377 -2.29 -6.78 1.60
CA ASN A 377 -0.93 -6.70 2.11
C ASN A 377 0.04 -6.71 0.93
N LEU A 378 0.56 -5.54 0.59
CA LEU A 378 1.38 -5.32 -0.59
C LEU A 378 2.79 -4.92 -0.15
N THR A 379 3.79 -5.71 -0.49
CA THR A 379 5.19 -5.42 -0.15
C THR A 379 6.10 -5.45 -1.37
N ALA A 380 7.03 -4.50 -1.43
CA ALA A 380 8.08 -4.45 -2.45
C ALA A 380 9.43 -4.00 -1.83
N THR A 381 10.53 -4.56 -2.31
CA THR A 381 11.87 -4.01 -2.02
C THR A 381 12.24 -2.87 -2.96
N GLY A 382 11.71 -2.86 -4.17
CA GLY A 382 11.73 -1.70 -5.08
C GLY A 382 10.50 -0.81 -4.91
N THR A 383 10.01 -0.28 -6.02
CA THR A 383 8.81 0.57 -6.08
C THR A 383 7.54 -0.27 -6.09
N ALA A 384 6.55 0.12 -5.31
CA ALA A 384 5.18 -0.38 -5.47
C ALA A 384 4.31 0.67 -6.19
N ALA A 385 3.84 0.33 -7.38
CA ALA A 385 3.02 1.18 -8.22
C ALA A 385 1.63 0.58 -8.40
N VAL A 386 0.58 1.33 -8.04
CA VAL A 386 -0.81 1.00 -8.35
C VAL A 386 -1.31 2.03 -9.35
N GLN A 387 -1.42 1.63 -10.61
CA GLN A 387 -1.58 2.54 -11.74
C GLN A 387 -3.02 3.04 -11.89
N ARG A 388 -4.01 2.19 -11.59
CA ARG A 388 -5.45 2.46 -11.72
C ARG A 388 -6.17 2.31 -10.38
N GLY A 389 -7.44 1.92 -10.39
CA GLY A 389 -8.28 1.80 -9.21
C GLY A 389 -7.84 0.68 -8.25
N LEU A 390 -8.00 0.94 -6.96
CA LEU A 390 -7.75 0.01 -5.86
C LEU A 390 -8.96 -0.03 -4.94
N THR A 391 -9.57 -1.19 -4.75
CA THR A 391 -10.69 -1.36 -3.81
C THR A 391 -10.41 -2.52 -2.87
N VAL A 392 -10.40 -2.23 -1.58
CA VAL A 392 -10.09 -3.20 -0.52
C VAL A 392 -11.24 -3.20 0.49
N ASN A 393 -11.87 -4.36 0.71
CA ASN A 393 -12.98 -4.51 1.66
C ASN A 393 -12.52 -4.78 3.11
N GLY A 394 -11.21 -4.73 3.37
CA GLY A 394 -10.59 -4.73 4.69
C GLY A 394 -9.52 -3.65 4.82
N ASP A 395 -8.43 -3.93 5.53
CA ASP A 395 -7.30 -3.00 5.69
C ASP A 395 -6.36 -3.04 4.48
N LEU A 396 -5.83 -1.88 4.08
CA LEU A 396 -4.77 -1.72 3.10
C LEU A 396 -3.44 -1.44 3.81
N SER A 397 -2.48 -2.35 3.66
CA SER A 397 -1.09 -2.18 4.05
C SER A 397 -0.19 -2.24 2.82
N LEU A 398 0.48 -1.13 2.50
CA LEU A 398 1.39 -1.02 1.36
C LEU A 398 2.76 -0.55 1.83
N THR A 399 3.78 -1.38 1.70
CA THR A 399 5.16 -1.05 2.11
C THR A 399 6.15 -1.29 0.99
N ALA A 400 6.88 -0.25 0.60
CA ALA A 400 7.85 -0.31 -0.51
C ALA A 400 9.09 0.54 -0.24
N ALA A 401 10.10 0.50 -1.11
CA ALA A 401 11.15 1.53 -1.11
C ALA A 401 10.55 2.90 -1.48
N SER A 402 9.80 2.94 -2.58
CA SER A 402 8.99 4.09 -3.02
C SER A 402 7.58 3.63 -3.39
N VAL A 403 6.60 4.52 -3.33
CA VAL A 403 5.20 4.23 -3.65
C VAL A 403 4.68 5.19 -4.71
N ALA A 404 3.99 4.66 -5.72
CA ALA A 404 3.29 5.43 -6.74
C ALA A 404 1.81 5.01 -6.81
N LEU A 405 0.91 5.94 -6.55
CA LEU A 405 -0.54 5.74 -6.56
C LEU A 405 -1.14 6.48 -7.76
N ALA A 406 -2.11 5.88 -8.44
CA ALA A 406 -2.79 6.44 -9.61
C ALA A 406 -1.82 6.93 -10.70
N ALA A 407 -0.75 6.17 -10.97
CA ALA A 407 0.32 6.61 -11.86
C ALA A 407 -0.14 6.94 -13.31
N THR A 408 -1.34 6.52 -13.72
CA THR A 408 -1.86 6.67 -15.10
C THR A 408 -3.14 7.52 -15.23
N GLY A 409 -3.37 8.47 -14.33
CA GLY A 409 -4.47 9.44 -14.43
C GLY A 409 -5.34 9.48 -13.17
N THR A 410 -6.62 9.82 -13.33
CA THR A 410 -7.57 9.88 -12.21
C THR A 410 -7.95 8.48 -11.75
N ALA A 411 -7.76 8.17 -10.47
CA ALA A 411 -8.16 6.88 -9.90
C ALA A 411 -8.65 7.03 -8.46
N THR A 412 -9.61 6.16 -8.10
CA THR A 412 -10.04 5.97 -6.72
C THR A 412 -9.28 4.80 -6.11
N GLN A 413 -8.66 5.05 -4.97
CA GLN A 413 -7.99 4.04 -4.16
C GLN A 413 -8.58 4.08 -2.76
N SER A 414 -9.30 3.03 -2.38
CA SER A 414 -10.08 3.02 -1.15
C SER A 414 -9.99 1.69 -0.42
N ALA A 415 -9.94 1.77 0.90
CA ALA A 415 -10.14 0.65 1.79
C ALA A 415 -11.33 0.91 2.71
N THR A 416 -12.18 -0.09 2.97
CA THR A 416 -13.22 0.02 4.01
C THR A 416 -12.62 -0.07 5.42
N GLY A 417 -11.40 -0.61 5.54
CA GLY A 417 -10.59 -0.62 6.73
C GLY A 417 -9.64 0.57 6.85
N MET A 418 -8.54 0.37 7.58
CA MET A 418 -7.42 1.31 7.68
C MET A 418 -6.65 1.39 6.36
N VAL A 419 -6.10 2.56 6.05
CA VAL A 419 -5.11 2.73 4.98
C VAL A 419 -3.78 3.09 5.61
N ALA A 420 -2.77 2.23 5.41
CA ALA A 420 -1.40 2.45 5.86
C ALA A 420 -0.43 2.27 4.69
N ILE A 421 0.20 3.35 4.25
CA ILE A 421 1.14 3.36 3.14
C ILE A 421 2.48 3.87 3.63
N THR A 422 3.54 3.07 3.43
CA THR A 422 4.89 3.38 3.89
C THR A 422 5.90 3.27 2.75
N ALA A 423 6.60 4.35 2.46
CA ALA A 423 7.81 4.38 1.65
C ALA A 423 9.04 4.40 2.57
N ARG A 424 9.87 3.37 2.49
CA ARG A 424 10.99 3.17 3.42
C ARG A 424 12.19 4.08 3.12
N SER A 425 12.45 4.36 1.84
CA SER A 425 13.64 5.11 1.42
C SER A 425 13.33 6.27 0.47
N GLY A 426 12.30 6.17 -0.35
CA GLY A 426 11.89 7.19 -1.31
C GLY A 426 10.53 7.81 -1.01
N ALA A 427 9.89 8.33 -2.05
CA ALA A 427 8.68 9.12 -1.95
C ALA A 427 7.39 8.28 -2.03
N ILE A 428 6.30 8.86 -1.51
CA ILE A 428 4.92 8.50 -1.85
C ILE A 428 4.42 9.53 -2.86
N THR A 429 4.13 9.09 -4.08
CA THR A 429 3.62 9.95 -5.16
C THR A 429 2.20 9.56 -5.52
N GLY A 430 1.34 10.53 -5.75
CA GLY A 430 -0.02 10.35 -6.24
C GLY A 430 -0.21 11.03 -7.60
N GLY A 431 -0.85 10.37 -8.55
CA GLY A 431 -1.24 10.98 -9.82
C GLY A 431 -2.26 12.11 -9.65
N ASN A 432 -2.47 12.87 -10.73
CA ASN A 432 -3.49 13.94 -10.76
C ASN A 432 -4.90 13.36 -10.58
N GLY A 433 -5.70 14.00 -9.72
CA GLY A 433 -7.06 13.56 -9.41
C GLY A 433 -7.15 12.21 -8.68
N LEU A 434 -6.09 11.82 -7.96
CA LEU A 434 -6.14 10.67 -7.03
C LEU A 434 -7.18 10.94 -5.92
N SER A 435 -8.13 10.02 -5.74
CA SER A 435 -9.01 9.98 -4.58
C SER A 435 -8.59 8.85 -3.66
N LEU A 436 -7.98 9.17 -2.52
CA LEU A 436 -7.54 8.20 -1.52
C LEU A 436 -8.49 8.19 -0.32
N ALA A 437 -9.04 7.03 0.06
CA ALA A 437 -10.03 6.94 1.12
C ALA A 437 -9.84 5.77 2.10
N SER A 438 -10.05 6.01 3.40
CA SER A 438 -10.27 4.96 4.41
C SER A 438 -11.75 4.90 4.82
N GLY A 439 -12.18 3.78 5.38
CA GLY A 439 -13.58 3.59 5.78
C GLY A 439 -13.98 4.38 7.03
N ALA A 440 -15.29 4.35 7.32
CA ALA A 440 -15.86 5.04 8.48
C ALA A 440 -15.18 4.63 9.80
N GLY A 441 -14.77 5.61 10.61
CA GLY A 441 -14.06 5.37 11.87
C GLY A 441 -12.62 4.83 11.70
N ARG A 442 -12.06 4.81 10.49
CA ARG A 442 -10.71 4.27 10.23
C ARG A 442 -9.70 5.36 9.88
N THR A 443 -8.49 5.21 10.41
CA THR A 443 -7.37 6.13 10.19
C THR A 443 -6.75 5.94 8.81
N LEU A 444 -6.21 7.02 8.25
CA LEU A 444 -5.40 7.00 7.05
C LEU A 444 -4.00 7.54 7.39
N THR A 445 -2.99 6.73 7.12
CA THR A 445 -1.58 7.06 7.41
C THR A 445 -0.72 6.92 6.17
N LEU A 446 0.04 7.98 5.86
CA LEU A 446 1.08 8.00 4.83
C LEU A 446 2.42 8.33 5.49
N THR A 447 3.44 7.50 5.28
CA THR A 447 4.76 7.67 5.90
C THR A 447 5.89 7.49 4.89
N ALA A 448 6.78 8.49 4.76
CA ALA A 448 7.98 8.44 3.93
C ALA A 448 9.25 8.67 4.80
N LEU A 449 10.04 7.61 5.04
CA LEU A 449 11.05 7.56 6.12
C LEU A 449 12.51 7.81 5.70
N GLY A 450 12.85 7.78 4.40
CA GLY A 450 14.23 7.97 3.92
C GLY A 450 14.65 9.43 3.80
N SER A 451 15.92 9.74 3.52
CA SER A 451 16.41 11.12 3.35
C SER A 451 15.76 11.87 2.17
N GLU A 452 15.27 11.12 1.19
CA GLU A 452 14.51 11.62 0.03
C GLU A 452 12.99 11.45 0.21
N GLY A 453 12.57 11.02 1.41
CA GLY A 453 11.18 10.73 1.73
C GLY A 453 10.31 11.97 1.60
N SER A 454 9.45 12.01 0.59
CA SER A 454 8.46 13.07 0.39
C SER A 454 7.08 12.46 0.15
N ILE A 455 6.04 13.23 0.44
CA ILE A 455 4.66 12.88 0.09
C ILE A 455 4.19 13.93 -0.91
N GLY A 456 3.95 13.52 -2.15
CA GLY A 456 3.52 14.42 -3.23
C GLY A 456 2.28 13.88 -3.92
N LEU A 457 1.11 14.40 -3.56
CA LEU A 457 -0.14 14.05 -4.22
C LEU A 457 -0.42 15.06 -5.34
N GLY A 458 -0.70 14.55 -6.53
CA GLY A 458 -0.92 15.36 -7.72
C GLY A 458 -2.06 16.38 -7.57
N SER A 459 -2.11 17.30 -8.53
CA SER A 459 -3.16 18.33 -8.60
C SER A 459 -4.56 17.70 -8.62
N GLY A 460 -5.50 18.32 -7.90
CA GLY A 460 -6.87 17.82 -7.78
C GLY A 460 -7.02 16.53 -6.96
N SER A 461 -5.96 16.06 -6.29
CA SER A 461 -6.06 14.94 -5.36
C SER A 461 -6.99 15.25 -4.18
N SER A 462 -7.64 14.21 -3.67
CA SER A 462 -8.46 14.25 -2.45
C SER A 462 -8.10 13.08 -1.53
N VAL A 463 -8.05 13.37 -0.23
CA VAL A 463 -7.85 12.39 0.83
C VAL A 463 -9.04 12.46 1.77
N SER A 464 -9.68 11.33 2.05
CA SER A 464 -10.77 11.25 3.00
C SER A 464 -10.55 10.12 3.99
N ALA A 465 -10.77 10.39 5.27
CA ALA A 465 -10.71 9.36 6.30
C ALA A 465 -11.95 9.43 7.21
N GLY A 466 -12.41 8.26 7.66
CA GLY A 466 -13.45 8.18 8.67
C GLY A 466 -12.96 8.50 10.09
N ASN A 467 -11.64 8.59 10.31
CA ASN A 467 -10.99 8.99 11.55
C ASN A 467 -9.88 10.02 11.26
N ASP A 468 -8.73 9.93 11.95
CA ASP A 468 -7.61 10.84 11.75
C ASP A 468 -6.87 10.59 10.43
N VAL A 469 -6.22 11.65 9.93
CA VAL A 469 -5.27 11.60 8.82
C VAL A 469 -3.90 11.99 9.34
N ALA A 470 -2.92 11.11 9.18
CA ALA A 470 -1.53 11.37 9.53
C ALA A 470 -0.63 11.23 8.30
N MET A 471 0.12 12.27 7.98
CA MET A 471 1.11 12.25 6.92
C MET A 471 2.47 12.68 7.48
N ALA A 472 3.48 11.83 7.34
CA ALA A 472 4.81 12.10 7.85
C ALA A 472 5.86 11.85 6.75
N ALA A 473 6.65 12.86 6.45
CA ALA A 473 7.77 12.81 5.53
C ALA A 473 9.01 13.47 6.16
N THR A 474 10.19 13.07 5.73
CA THR A 474 11.45 13.76 6.05
C THR A 474 11.64 15.03 5.20
N GLY A 475 11.15 14.99 3.97
CA GLY A 475 11.05 16.09 3.01
C GLY A 475 9.65 16.73 3.02
N ALA A 476 9.23 17.25 1.86
CA ALA A 476 7.97 17.98 1.72
C ALA A 476 6.74 17.06 1.77
N VAL A 477 5.62 17.60 2.29
CA VAL A 477 4.27 17.04 2.22
C VAL A 477 3.39 17.95 1.37
N ASN A 478 3.20 17.61 0.10
CA ASN A 478 2.37 18.32 -0.85
C ASN A 478 1.06 17.57 -1.06
N VAL A 479 -0.06 18.20 -0.71
CA VAL A 479 -1.38 17.55 -0.66
C VAL A 479 -2.45 18.36 -1.38
N GLY A 480 -3.44 17.68 -1.93
CA GLY A 480 -4.68 18.30 -2.42
C GLY A 480 -5.67 18.53 -1.28
N ALA A 481 -6.96 18.29 -1.53
CA ALA A 481 -7.99 18.42 -0.51
C ALA A 481 -7.90 17.27 0.52
N ILE A 482 -8.13 17.58 1.80
CA ILE A 482 -8.19 16.56 2.87
C ILE A 482 -9.49 16.76 3.67
N THR A 483 -10.24 15.69 3.88
CA THR A 483 -11.46 15.71 4.71
C THR A 483 -11.39 14.67 5.82
N ALA A 484 -11.37 15.14 7.06
CA ALA A 484 -11.42 14.35 8.29
C ALA A 484 -12.37 15.03 9.30
N THR A 485 -13.63 15.18 8.92
CA THR A 485 -14.63 15.95 9.67
C THR A 485 -14.78 15.43 11.10
N GLY A 486 -14.63 16.33 12.08
CA GLY A 486 -14.70 15.98 13.51
C GLY A 486 -13.43 15.32 14.07
N ARG A 487 -12.35 15.24 13.29
CA ARG A 487 -11.12 14.48 13.62
C ARG A 487 -9.86 15.33 13.46
N THR A 488 -8.69 14.72 13.55
CA THR A 488 -7.38 15.39 13.44
C THR A 488 -6.74 15.12 12.09
N VAL A 489 -6.15 16.17 11.50
CA VAL A 489 -5.19 16.07 10.39
C VAL A 489 -3.83 16.51 10.91
N THR A 490 -2.82 15.66 10.79
CA THR A 490 -1.43 15.97 11.14
C THR A 490 -0.54 15.82 9.93
N LEU A 491 0.11 16.90 9.51
CA LEU A 491 1.12 16.91 8.46
C LEU A 491 2.47 17.19 9.09
N THR A 492 3.42 16.27 8.94
CA THR A 492 4.81 16.42 9.42
C THR A 492 5.74 16.33 8.22
N GLY A 493 6.55 17.36 8.00
CA GLY A 493 7.45 17.45 6.84
C GLY A 493 8.46 18.57 7.00
N ALA A 494 9.51 18.54 6.19
CA ALA A 494 10.41 19.68 6.07
C ALA A 494 9.72 20.87 5.40
N ASP A 495 8.64 20.59 4.65
CA ASP A 495 7.71 21.56 4.06
C ASP A 495 6.29 21.01 4.05
N ALA A 496 5.30 21.88 3.87
CA ALA A 496 3.90 21.49 3.68
C ALA A 496 3.20 22.35 2.61
N GLY A 497 3.06 21.82 1.39
CA GLY A 497 2.32 22.47 0.30
C GLY A 497 0.83 22.11 0.31
N ILE A 498 -0.04 23.11 0.39
CA ILE A 498 -1.50 22.91 0.56
C ILE A 498 -2.24 23.30 -0.71
N GLY A 499 -2.41 22.35 -1.63
CA GLY A 499 -3.05 22.59 -2.93
C GLY A 499 -4.59 22.65 -2.91
N GLY A 500 -5.23 22.18 -1.84
CA GLY A 500 -6.69 22.17 -1.71
C GLY A 500 -7.17 22.39 -0.27
N THR A 501 -8.49 22.48 -0.05
CA THR A 501 -9.06 22.70 1.28
C THR A 501 -8.81 21.52 2.21
N ILE A 502 -8.31 21.78 3.42
CA ILE A 502 -8.18 20.79 4.49
C ILE A 502 -9.25 21.08 5.53
N ARG A 503 -10.14 20.11 5.77
CA ARG A 503 -11.25 20.24 6.72
C ARG A 503 -11.15 19.19 7.83
N ALA A 504 -10.98 19.65 9.07
CA ALA A 504 -10.85 18.79 10.26
C ALA A 504 -11.23 19.52 11.56
N ALA A 505 -11.51 18.81 12.66
CA ALA A 505 -11.70 19.47 13.96
C ALA A 505 -10.39 20.08 14.48
N ARG A 506 -9.25 19.43 14.20
CA ARG A 506 -7.91 19.93 14.47
C ARG A 506 -7.01 19.73 13.26
N ILE A 507 -6.23 20.74 12.91
CA ILE A 507 -5.13 20.63 11.93
C ILE A 507 -3.82 20.96 12.65
N ALA A 508 -2.84 20.06 12.54
CA ALA A 508 -1.49 20.24 13.04
C ALA A 508 -0.49 20.17 11.87
N LEU A 509 0.23 21.26 11.65
CA LEU A 509 1.34 21.35 10.71
C LEU A 509 2.63 21.37 11.52
N VAL A 510 3.51 20.38 11.32
CA VAL A 510 4.67 20.16 12.17
C VAL A 510 5.93 20.15 11.32
N ASP A 511 6.82 21.10 11.56
CA ASP A 511 8.07 21.21 10.83
C ASP A 511 9.09 20.17 11.33
N SER A 512 9.64 19.37 10.41
CA SER A 512 10.76 18.44 10.63
C SER A 512 12.07 18.91 9.97
N GLY A 513 12.07 20.09 9.35
CA GLY A 513 13.16 20.66 8.59
C GLY A 513 14.29 21.29 9.42
N ALA A 514 15.29 21.79 8.68
CA ALA A 514 16.48 22.43 9.23
C ALA A 514 16.36 23.96 9.39
N GLY A 515 15.49 24.58 8.60
CA GLY A 515 15.37 26.03 8.48
C GLY A 515 14.32 26.64 9.42
N PRO A 516 14.13 27.96 9.34
CA PRO A 516 12.97 28.63 9.94
C PRO A 516 11.68 28.30 9.18
N ILE A 517 10.55 28.48 9.85
CA ILE A 517 9.22 28.48 9.23
C ILE A 517 8.93 29.90 8.73
N ARG A 518 8.37 30.00 7.52
CA ARG A 518 7.80 31.25 6.98
C ARG A 518 6.30 31.10 6.79
N ILE A 519 5.54 32.10 7.22
CA ILE A 519 4.06 32.10 7.13
C ILE A 519 3.58 33.45 6.63
N GLY A 520 2.69 33.45 5.64
CA GLY A 520 2.14 34.64 4.99
C GLY A 520 2.94 35.09 3.76
N ASP A 521 2.42 36.12 3.10
CA ASP A 521 3.02 36.67 1.89
C ASP A 521 4.08 37.74 2.24
N THR A 522 4.81 38.22 1.24
CA THR A 522 5.82 39.26 1.44
C THR A 522 5.20 40.52 2.08
N PRO A 523 5.71 40.98 3.25
CA PRO A 523 5.14 42.12 3.96
C PRO A 523 5.64 43.46 3.41
N THR A 524 4.76 44.47 3.38
CA THR A 524 5.14 45.84 3.00
C THR A 524 6.06 46.48 4.06
N GLY A 525 7.14 47.09 3.62
CA GLY A 525 8.12 47.82 4.46
C GLY A 525 9.18 46.96 5.15
N ASN A 526 9.03 45.63 5.14
CA ASN A 526 10.01 44.66 5.68
C ASN A 526 10.38 43.59 4.63
N GLU A 527 10.24 43.90 3.34
CA GLU A 527 10.42 42.98 2.22
C GLU A 527 11.82 42.37 2.22
N THR A 528 12.83 43.22 2.41
CA THR A 528 14.24 42.82 2.40
C THR A 528 14.56 41.83 3.51
N GLU A 529 14.06 42.05 4.73
CA GLU A 529 14.29 41.13 5.84
C GLU A 529 13.55 39.80 5.64
N PHE A 530 12.29 39.86 5.19
CA PHE A 530 11.50 38.67 4.91
C PHE A 530 12.10 37.82 3.77
N ALA A 531 12.69 38.46 2.76
CA ALA A 531 13.39 37.79 1.67
C ALA A 531 14.79 37.30 2.05
N ALA A 532 15.43 37.92 3.04
CA ALA A 532 16.76 37.53 3.53
C ALA A 532 16.73 36.30 4.44
N VAL A 533 15.56 35.85 4.89
CA VAL A 533 15.39 34.57 5.58
C VAL A 533 15.92 33.47 4.65
N PRO A 534 16.95 32.69 5.05
CA PRO A 534 17.49 31.61 4.21
C PRO A 534 16.34 30.73 3.76
N THR A 535 16.32 30.32 2.47
CA THR A 535 15.22 29.58 1.83
C THR A 535 14.53 28.67 2.85
N ALA A 536 13.40 29.16 3.36
CA ALA A 536 12.66 28.46 4.41
C ALA A 536 12.29 27.12 3.82
N ARG A 537 12.59 26.03 4.54
CA ARG A 537 12.18 24.71 4.07
C ARG A 537 10.68 24.52 4.27
N PHE A 538 10.10 25.22 5.24
CA PHE A 538 8.69 25.19 5.56
C PHE A 538 8.07 26.57 5.29
N ASP A 539 7.36 26.72 4.18
CA ASP A 539 6.77 27.99 3.76
C ASP A 539 5.26 27.84 3.52
N LEU A 540 4.47 28.66 4.20
CA LEU A 540 3.02 28.68 4.06
C LEU A 540 2.56 30.06 3.59
N THR A 541 2.06 30.16 2.37
CA THR A 541 1.48 31.40 1.85
C THR A 541 0.16 31.75 2.53
N SER A 542 -0.30 33.01 2.39
CA SER A 542 -1.61 33.41 2.92
C SER A 542 -2.75 32.58 2.33
N ALA A 543 -2.65 32.24 1.04
CA ALA A 543 -3.63 31.43 0.32
C ALA A 543 -3.70 30.00 0.86
N GLU A 544 -2.57 29.42 1.27
CA GLU A 544 -2.52 28.08 1.88
C GLU A 544 -3.12 28.08 3.27
N VAL A 545 -2.83 29.07 4.10
CA VAL A 545 -3.45 29.20 5.43
C VAL A 545 -4.96 29.36 5.32
N ALA A 546 -5.44 30.12 4.32
CA ALA A 546 -6.87 30.30 4.06
C ALA A 546 -7.60 29.00 3.63
N ARG A 547 -6.88 27.98 3.14
CA ARG A 547 -7.43 26.65 2.81
C ARG A 547 -7.59 25.73 4.01
N LEU A 548 -7.08 26.12 5.18
CA LEU A 548 -7.18 25.34 6.41
C LEU A 548 -8.48 25.69 7.13
N GLU A 549 -9.45 24.78 7.12
CA GLU A 549 -10.75 24.92 7.78
C GLU A 549 -10.81 24.03 9.02
N THR A 550 -10.67 24.62 10.20
CA THR A 550 -10.58 23.88 11.45
C THR A 550 -10.98 24.68 12.68
N VAL A 551 -11.39 23.97 13.73
CA VAL A 551 -11.62 24.61 15.04
C VAL A 551 -10.28 24.93 15.70
N ALA A 552 -9.30 24.03 15.62
CA ALA A 552 -7.98 24.20 16.22
C ALA A 552 -6.87 24.05 15.18
N LEU A 553 -6.22 25.16 14.82
CA LEU A 553 -5.06 25.18 13.95
C LEU A 553 -3.77 25.32 14.77
N VAL A 554 -2.84 24.39 14.59
CA VAL A 554 -1.52 24.41 15.21
C VAL A 554 -0.46 24.37 14.12
N ILE A 555 0.43 25.34 14.12
CA ILE A 555 1.66 25.34 13.32
C ILE A 555 2.82 25.25 14.31
N ASP A 556 3.55 24.14 14.28
CA ASP A 556 4.55 23.77 15.27
C ASP A 556 5.95 23.74 14.65
N GLY A 557 6.75 24.74 14.99
CA GLY A 557 8.17 24.84 14.63
C GLY A 557 9.12 24.18 15.61
N ARG A 558 8.63 23.58 16.70
CA ARG A 558 9.45 22.96 17.75
C ARG A 558 10.47 23.94 18.31
N SER A 559 11.74 23.85 17.92
CA SER A 559 12.83 24.75 18.33
C SER A 559 13.23 25.76 17.25
N ARG A 560 12.55 25.78 16.10
CA ARG A 560 12.86 26.62 14.94
C ARG A 560 12.23 28.00 15.03
N ASN A 561 12.87 28.98 14.41
CA ASN A 561 12.29 30.32 14.33
C ASN A 561 11.08 30.33 13.40
N ILE A 562 10.08 31.14 13.73
CA ILE A 562 8.90 31.40 12.91
C ILE A 562 8.94 32.86 12.47
N VAL A 563 8.84 33.09 11.16
CA VAL A 563 8.76 34.43 10.57
C VAL A 563 7.38 34.62 9.95
N VAL A 564 6.66 35.66 10.39
CA VAL A 564 5.31 35.97 9.93
C VAL A 564 5.34 37.20 9.01
N GLY A 565 4.93 37.03 7.77
CA GLY A 565 4.75 38.07 6.76
C GLY A 565 3.36 38.71 6.82
N ALA A 566 2.80 39.04 5.65
CA ALA A 566 1.41 39.47 5.53
C ALA A 566 0.47 38.25 5.60
N LEU A 567 -0.32 38.16 6.67
CA LEU A 567 -1.11 36.98 6.99
C LEU A 567 -2.56 37.35 7.35
N PRO A 568 -3.47 37.46 6.37
CA PRO A 568 -4.90 37.42 6.63
C PRO A 568 -5.32 36.01 7.08
N ILE A 569 -6.07 35.93 8.18
CA ILE A 569 -6.54 34.68 8.76
C ILE A 569 -8.05 34.62 8.63
N ALA A 570 -8.54 33.68 7.82
CA ALA A 570 -9.96 33.47 7.60
C ALA A 570 -10.69 33.08 8.90
N ALA A 571 -12.01 33.31 8.94
CA ALA A 571 -12.86 32.99 10.09
C ALA A 571 -12.85 31.48 10.43
N ASN A 572 -12.67 30.63 9.42
CA ASN A 572 -12.65 29.17 9.57
C ASN A 572 -11.26 28.60 9.88
N SER A 573 -10.19 29.39 9.81
CA SER A 573 -8.81 28.93 10.02
C SER A 573 -8.41 28.99 11.49
N GLY A 574 -8.77 27.95 12.25
CA GLY A 574 -8.64 27.97 13.70
C GLY A 574 -9.74 28.84 14.33
N SER A 575 -11.00 28.49 14.07
CA SER A 575 -12.17 29.27 14.51
C SER A 575 -12.31 29.33 16.04
N GLY A 576 -11.77 28.33 16.74
CA GLY A 576 -11.59 28.33 18.19
C GLY A 576 -10.17 28.70 18.60
N THR A 577 -9.15 28.03 18.06
CA THR A 577 -7.75 28.29 18.39
C THR A 577 -6.84 28.34 17.16
N PHE A 578 -5.91 29.31 17.16
CA PHE A 578 -4.82 29.43 16.19
C PHE A 578 -3.52 29.55 16.97
N SER A 579 -2.61 28.59 16.82
CA SER A 579 -1.35 28.56 17.59
C SER A 579 -0.14 28.46 16.68
N LEU A 580 0.80 29.40 16.86
CA LEU A 580 2.17 29.33 16.35
C LEU A 580 3.07 28.87 17.51
N ARG A 581 3.49 27.61 17.49
CA ARG A 581 4.25 26.99 18.57
C ARG A 581 5.72 26.92 18.21
N THR A 582 6.56 27.45 19.09
CA THR A 582 8.02 27.33 19.00
C THR A 582 8.69 27.73 20.32
N LEU A 583 9.80 27.06 20.63
CA LEU A 583 10.80 27.44 21.64
C LEU A 583 11.87 28.39 21.08
N GLY A 584 11.96 28.51 19.75
CA GLY A 584 12.84 29.43 19.05
C GLY A 584 12.34 30.88 19.08
N ARG A 585 12.59 31.63 18.02
CA ARG A 585 12.11 33.02 17.88
C ARG A 585 10.79 33.10 17.10
N VAL A 586 9.96 34.08 17.40
CA VAL A 586 8.82 34.47 16.56
C VAL A 586 9.04 35.92 16.13
N ASP A 587 9.24 36.15 14.83
CA ASP A 587 9.44 37.47 14.24
C ASP A 587 8.24 37.82 13.34
N VAL A 588 7.42 38.78 13.77
CA VAL A 588 6.25 39.26 13.02
C VAL A 588 6.66 40.51 12.23
N LEU A 589 6.94 40.32 10.94
CA LEU A 589 7.41 41.34 10.02
C LEU A 589 6.26 42.00 9.24
N GLY A 590 5.15 41.31 9.01
CA GLY A 590 3.96 41.86 8.36
C GLY A 590 2.75 41.99 9.28
N ARG A 591 1.58 42.15 8.66
CA ARG A 591 0.30 42.25 9.37
C ARG A 591 -0.34 40.88 9.49
N MET A 592 -0.55 40.43 10.72
CA MET A 592 -1.41 39.31 11.04
C MET A 592 -2.80 39.86 11.33
N VAL A 593 -3.78 39.56 10.47
CA VAL A 593 -5.12 40.17 10.53
C VAL A 593 -6.21 39.10 10.57
N ALA A 594 -7.09 39.18 11.56
CA ALA A 594 -8.23 38.28 11.71
C ALA A 594 -9.52 39.07 11.97
N THR A 595 -10.06 39.68 10.91
CA THR A 595 -11.27 40.52 10.97
C THR A 595 -12.51 39.73 11.38
N GLY A 596 -13.32 40.29 12.27
CA GLY A 596 -14.60 39.69 12.67
C GLY A 596 -14.46 38.40 13.49
N SER A 597 -13.33 38.23 14.19
CA SER A 597 -13.11 37.06 15.04
C SER A 597 -14.14 36.95 16.16
N ALA A 598 -14.64 35.73 16.39
CA ALA A 598 -15.57 35.44 17.47
C ALA A 598 -14.92 35.68 18.84
N ALA A 599 -15.75 36.07 19.81
CA ALA A 599 -15.30 36.50 21.13
C ALA A 599 -14.55 35.42 21.95
N GLY A 600 -14.70 34.15 21.58
CA GLY A 600 -14.03 33.00 22.21
C GLY A 600 -12.82 32.45 21.45
N ARG A 601 -12.43 33.07 20.32
CA ARG A 601 -11.27 32.64 19.54
C ARG A 601 -9.97 33.02 20.27
N VAL A 602 -8.98 32.14 20.29
CA VAL A 602 -7.68 32.36 20.94
C VAL A 602 -6.54 32.24 19.93
N PHE A 603 -5.70 33.27 19.86
CA PHE A 603 -4.43 33.27 19.14
C PHE A 603 -3.29 33.06 20.13
N THR A 604 -2.39 32.11 19.88
CA THR A 604 -1.22 31.87 20.74
C THR A 604 0.05 31.94 19.91
N LEU A 605 0.99 32.79 20.31
CA LEU A 605 2.31 32.90 19.69
C LEU A 605 3.38 32.51 20.72
N GLY A 606 4.20 31.53 20.36
CA GLY A 606 5.32 31.03 21.17
C GLY A 606 4.96 29.93 22.16
N GLY A 607 6.00 29.25 22.66
CA GLY A 607 5.91 28.06 23.51
C GLY A 607 5.55 26.80 22.73
N ASP A 608 5.51 25.65 23.42
CA ASP A 608 5.12 24.34 22.87
C ASP A 608 3.64 23.98 23.12
N GLY A 609 2.89 24.89 23.73
CA GLY A 609 1.49 24.69 24.13
C GLY A 609 1.31 24.28 25.59
N SER A 610 2.38 24.05 26.35
CA SER A 610 2.32 24.04 27.82
C SER A 610 2.30 25.47 28.38
N ALA A 611 1.75 25.65 29.59
CA ALA A 611 1.59 26.97 30.21
C ALA A 611 2.94 27.63 30.57
N ASP A 612 3.96 26.83 30.85
CA ASP A 612 5.26 27.31 31.31
C ASP A 612 6.25 27.56 30.17
N SER A 613 6.01 26.93 29.01
CA SER A 613 6.87 27.02 27.84
C SER A 613 6.75 28.36 27.12
N LYS A 614 7.88 28.87 26.64
CA LYS A 614 8.01 30.20 26.02
C LYS A 614 8.94 30.12 24.82
N ALA A 615 8.64 30.90 23.79
CA ALA A 615 9.61 31.21 22.74
C ALA A 615 10.78 32.01 23.33
N GLY A 616 12.00 31.86 22.81
CA GLY A 616 13.14 32.65 23.28
C GLY A 616 12.99 34.16 23.02
N VAL A 617 12.31 34.54 21.93
CA VAL A 617 11.98 35.94 21.61
C VAL A 617 10.65 35.98 20.85
N ILE A 618 9.80 36.96 21.16
CA ILE A 618 8.71 37.40 20.29
C ILE A 618 8.97 38.85 19.89
N ARG A 619 9.17 39.10 18.60
CA ARG A 619 9.41 40.42 18.02
C ARG A 619 8.27 40.78 17.09
N VAL A 620 7.69 41.96 17.27
CA VAL A 620 6.72 42.55 16.33
C VAL A 620 7.36 43.80 15.72
N ALA A 621 7.90 43.61 14.52
CA ALA A 621 8.76 44.52 13.78
C ALA A 621 7.93 45.58 13.04
N THR A 622 7.51 46.61 13.76
CA THR A 622 6.64 47.64 13.19
C THR A 622 7.41 48.56 12.23
N THR A 623 6.74 49.02 11.18
CA THR A 623 7.15 50.18 10.39
C THR A 623 6.14 51.33 10.54
N ALA A 624 6.45 52.48 9.94
CA ALA A 624 5.65 53.69 10.06
C ALA A 624 4.22 53.49 9.55
N SER A 625 4.05 52.76 8.45
CA SER A 625 2.74 52.61 7.79
C SER A 625 2.15 51.21 7.82
N ASP A 626 2.94 50.13 7.95
CA ASP A 626 2.38 48.79 7.69
C ASP A 626 2.96 47.61 8.48
N GLY A 627 4.29 47.48 8.57
CA GLY A 627 4.96 46.24 9.01
C GLY A 627 4.58 45.80 10.43
N GLY A 628 4.87 44.57 10.83
CA GLY A 628 4.66 44.02 12.19
C GLY A 628 3.41 44.50 12.92
N ARG A 629 2.24 43.90 12.66
CA ARG A 629 0.97 44.21 13.33
C ARG A 629 0.23 42.94 13.75
N LEU A 630 -0.44 42.96 14.90
CA LEU A 630 -1.27 41.85 15.40
C LEU A 630 -2.71 42.33 15.62
N LEU A 631 -3.56 42.15 14.60
CA LEU A 631 -4.92 42.68 14.55
C LEU A 631 -5.92 41.54 14.60
N THR A 632 -6.41 41.21 15.79
CA THR A 632 -7.25 40.03 16.05
C THR A 632 -8.67 40.37 16.53
N ASP A 633 -8.99 41.67 16.60
CA ASP A 633 -10.31 42.24 16.94
C ASP A 633 -10.98 41.55 18.14
N GLY A 634 -12.05 40.78 17.92
CA GLY A 634 -12.83 40.14 18.99
C GLY A 634 -12.14 38.99 19.72
N ALA A 635 -10.96 38.54 19.29
CA ALA A 635 -10.28 37.38 19.86
C ALA A 635 -9.38 37.70 21.07
N VAL A 636 -8.97 36.66 21.79
CA VAL A 636 -7.90 36.74 22.80
C VAL A 636 -6.56 36.46 22.15
N LEU A 637 -5.59 37.35 22.32
CA LEU A 637 -4.21 37.17 21.88
C LEU A 637 -3.35 36.76 23.08
N THR A 638 -2.59 35.68 22.94
CA THR A 638 -1.66 35.17 23.96
C THR A 638 -0.24 35.19 23.40
N LEU A 639 0.67 35.88 24.09
CA LEU A 639 2.08 35.95 23.74
C LEU A 639 2.90 35.23 24.81
N ASN A 640 3.60 34.16 24.42
CA ASN A 640 4.41 33.32 25.30
C ASN A 640 5.88 33.41 24.89
N GLY A 641 6.62 34.37 25.46
CA GLY A 641 8.00 34.64 25.05
C GLY A 641 8.88 35.09 26.21
N ASP A 642 10.11 34.60 26.28
CA ASP A 642 11.07 35.03 27.31
C ASP A 642 11.34 36.54 27.22
N ARG A 643 11.51 37.05 26.00
CA ARG A 643 11.61 38.48 25.68
C ARG A 643 10.59 38.86 24.62
N ILE A 644 9.74 39.82 24.91
CA ILE A 644 8.70 40.30 24.00
C ILE A 644 8.96 41.77 23.69
N GLY A 645 9.11 42.11 22.40
CA GLY A 645 9.31 43.48 21.94
C GLY A 645 8.39 43.83 20.79
N VAL A 646 7.67 44.94 20.93
CA VAL A 646 6.73 45.45 19.91
C VAL A 646 7.05 46.92 19.65
N GLY A 647 7.48 47.27 18.44
CA GLY A 647 7.87 48.64 18.11
C GLY A 647 8.81 48.74 16.91
N TYR A 648 9.47 49.89 16.75
CA TYR A 648 10.39 50.14 15.64
C TYR A 648 11.67 49.32 15.75
N ASP A 649 12.03 48.66 14.66
CA ASP A 649 13.17 47.75 14.61
C ASP A 649 14.53 48.40 14.87
N ALA A 650 14.86 49.40 14.05
CA ALA A 650 16.14 50.09 14.13
C ALA A 650 16.30 50.96 15.39
N ASN A 651 15.24 51.10 16.19
CA ASN A 651 15.19 51.92 17.38
C ASN A 651 15.03 51.05 18.63
N LEU A 652 13.80 50.88 19.12
CA LEU A 652 13.54 50.16 20.37
C LEU A 652 14.04 48.71 20.30
N LEU A 653 13.64 47.97 19.27
CA LEU A 653 13.85 46.52 19.24
C LEU A 653 15.34 46.14 19.10
N GLY A 654 16.10 46.89 18.31
CA GLY A 654 17.55 46.77 18.26
C GLY A 654 18.20 47.13 19.59
N ALA A 655 17.74 48.20 20.24
CA ALA A 655 18.32 48.69 21.49
C ALA A 655 18.06 47.78 22.71
N ILE A 656 16.96 47.02 22.71
CA ILE A 656 16.65 46.01 23.74
C ILE A 656 17.15 44.61 23.38
N GLY A 657 17.88 44.46 22.27
CA GLY A 657 18.53 43.20 21.89
C GLY A 657 17.57 42.09 21.46
N VAL A 658 16.43 42.44 20.85
CA VAL A 658 15.47 41.46 20.32
C VAL A 658 15.52 41.33 18.81
N THR A 659 16.32 42.10 18.07
CA THR A 659 16.54 41.88 16.63
C THR A 659 17.46 40.66 16.38
N PRO A 660 17.39 40.00 15.21
CA PRO A 660 18.27 38.91 14.84
C PRO A 660 19.76 39.33 14.92
N GLY A 661 20.57 38.52 15.60
CA GLY A 661 22.00 38.78 15.76
C GLY A 661 22.38 39.84 16.80
N ALA A 662 21.41 40.55 17.40
CA ALA A 662 21.71 41.51 18.47
C ALA A 662 22.09 40.83 19.79
N ALA A 663 22.98 41.46 20.55
CA ALA A 663 23.36 41.00 21.88
C ALA A 663 22.17 41.12 22.84
N ALA A 664 21.93 40.07 23.63
CA ALA A 664 20.86 40.07 24.62
C ALA A 664 21.12 41.13 25.70
N VAL A 665 20.12 41.97 25.97
CA VAL A 665 20.16 42.94 27.07
C VAL A 665 19.42 42.35 28.27
N GLY A 666 20.03 42.42 29.46
CA GLY A 666 19.43 41.89 30.68
C GLY A 666 18.21 42.67 31.14
N ALA A 667 17.27 42.00 31.82
CA ALA A 667 16.01 42.61 32.26
C ALA A 667 16.18 43.84 33.17
N ALA A 668 17.21 43.86 34.02
CA ALA A 668 17.53 45.01 34.89
C ALA A 668 17.94 46.25 34.08
N ASP A 669 18.79 46.07 33.07
CA ASP A 669 19.21 47.16 32.18
C ASP A 669 18.05 47.67 31.33
N VAL A 670 17.19 46.76 30.85
CA VAL A 670 15.98 47.12 30.12
C VAL A 670 15.04 47.95 31.00
N ALA A 671 14.83 47.55 32.25
CA ALA A 671 14.03 48.29 33.21
C ALA A 671 14.61 49.70 33.47
N ALA A 672 15.92 49.80 33.74
CA ALA A 672 16.59 51.04 34.11
C ALA A 672 16.75 52.04 32.96
N ARG A 673 16.87 51.57 31.72
CA ARG A 673 17.12 52.41 30.54
C ARG A 673 15.87 52.74 29.74
N PHE A 674 14.90 51.83 29.72
CA PHE A 674 13.72 52.00 28.87
C PHE A 674 12.45 52.22 29.67
N VAL A 675 12.21 51.46 30.74
CA VAL A 675 10.95 51.54 31.49
C VAL A 675 10.92 52.71 32.46
N SER A 676 12.01 52.99 33.19
CA SER A 676 12.08 54.07 34.17
C SER A 676 12.41 55.46 33.60
N GLN A 677 12.71 55.56 32.29
CA GLN A 677 13.13 56.80 31.64
C GLN A 677 12.10 57.28 30.62
N ALA A 678 11.46 58.43 30.88
CA ALA A 678 10.42 59.02 30.01
C ALA A 678 10.94 59.43 28.62
N ASN A 679 12.23 59.71 28.51
CA ASN A 679 12.91 60.10 27.27
C ASN A 679 13.50 58.90 26.52
N SER A 680 13.07 57.68 26.82
CA SER A 680 13.53 56.49 26.11
C SER A 680 12.71 56.24 24.83
N ALA A 681 13.28 55.46 23.92
CA ALA A 681 12.62 55.02 22.69
C ALA A 681 11.27 54.31 22.92
N LEU A 682 11.05 53.77 24.12
CA LEU A 682 9.79 53.13 24.50
C LEU A 682 8.62 54.12 24.54
N TYR A 683 8.85 55.34 25.03
CA TYR A 683 7.82 56.37 25.25
C TYR A 683 7.61 57.28 24.04
N THR A 684 8.65 57.45 23.22
CA THR A 684 8.60 58.33 22.06
C THR A 684 9.24 57.63 20.86
N GLY A 685 8.39 57.08 19.98
CA GLY A 685 8.85 56.26 18.86
C GLY A 685 9.75 56.96 17.84
N SER A 686 9.69 58.30 17.75
CA SER A 686 10.52 59.12 16.85
C SER A 686 11.92 59.43 17.40
N LEU A 687 12.21 59.09 18.66
CA LEU A 687 13.56 59.27 19.23
C LEU A 687 14.57 58.44 18.42
N GLY A 688 15.56 59.08 17.80
CA GLY A 688 16.54 58.39 16.94
C GLY A 688 16.31 58.54 15.43
N GLY A 689 15.49 59.50 14.99
CA GLY A 689 15.39 59.89 13.57
C GLY A 689 14.45 59.05 12.72
N GLN A 690 13.61 58.22 13.34
CA GLN A 690 12.59 57.44 12.66
C GLN A 690 11.37 58.30 12.30
N ALA A 691 10.73 57.99 11.17
CA ALA A 691 9.47 58.62 10.79
C ALA A 691 8.40 58.36 11.87
N PRO A 692 7.48 59.31 12.12
CA PRO A 692 6.34 59.06 13.00
C PRO A 692 5.47 57.94 12.44
N TYR A 693 4.80 57.20 13.32
CA TYR A 693 3.81 56.21 12.90
C TYR A 693 2.68 56.94 12.15
N VAL A 694 2.38 56.43 10.95
CA VAL A 694 1.20 56.79 10.16
C VAL A 694 0.02 55.92 10.61
N ASP A 695 0.25 54.61 10.76
CA ASP A 695 -0.70 53.68 11.39
C ASP A 695 -0.28 53.45 12.85
N THR A 696 -0.96 54.12 13.79
CA THR A 696 -0.67 54.03 15.23
C THR A 696 -1.31 52.80 15.89
N LEU A 697 -2.06 51.96 15.17
CA LEU A 697 -2.59 50.72 15.73
C LEU A 697 -1.60 49.59 15.49
N VAL A 698 -1.01 49.06 16.56
CA VAL A 698 -0.03 47.97 16.51
C VAL A 698 -0.64 46.63 16.89
N ILE A 699 -1.43 46.62 17.97
CA ILE A 699 -2.14 45.44 18.46
C ILE A 699 -3.60 45.78 18.68
N SER A 700 -4.49 44.93 18.17
CA SER A 700 -5.93 44.96 18.48
C SER A 700 -6.41 43.57 18.89
N ALA A 701 -7.06 43.48 20.05
CA ALA A 701 -7.64 42.25 20.57
C ALA A 701 -8.75 42.55 21.58
N ARG A 702 -9.62 41.57 21.85
CA ARG A 702 -10.57 41.64 22.96
C ARG A 702 -9.83 41.54 24.29
N GLY A 703 -8.87 40.63 24.35
CA GLY A 703 -8.01 40.43 25.51
C GLY A 703 -6.59 40.09 25.09
N LEU A 704 -5.61 40.54 25.86
CA LEU A 704 -4.20 40.24 25.67
C LEU A 704 -3.65 39.53 26.91
N ALA A 705 -3.17 38.31 26.75
CA ALA A 705 -2.43 37.57 27.77
C ALA A 705 -0.94 37.57 27.42
N VAL A 706 -0.09 38.08 28.31
CA VAL A 706 1.34 38.21 28.11
C VAL A 706 2.06 37.36 29.13
N ASN A 707 2.62 36.24 28.70
CA ASN A 707 3.41 35.34 29.52
C ASN A 707 4.88 35.51 29.15
N TYR A 708 5.66 36.13 30.03
CA TYR A 708 7.04 36.49 29.74
C TYR A 708 8.04 36.04 30.79
N GLY A 709 9.30 35.92 30.37
CA GLY A 709 10.41 35.57 31.26
C GLY A 709 11.07 36.82 31.81
N GLN A 710 11.81 37.52 30.95
CA GLN A 710 12.63 38.68 31.29
C GLN A 710 11.87 40.00 31.15
N PHE A 711 11.33 40.29 29.97
CA PHE A 711 10.60 41.53 29.74
C PHE A 711 9.57 41.43 28.62
N ALA A 712 8.55 42.28 28.69
CA ALA A 712 7.60 42.50 27.61
C ALA A 712 7.32 44.00 27.43
N LEU A 713 7.81 44.56 26.32
CA LEU A 713 7.76 45.99 26.03
C LEU A 713 6.99 46.26 24.75
N PHE A 714 5.98 47.11 24.85
CA PHE A 714 5.20 47.62 23.72
C PHE A 714 5.47 49.11 23.60
N GLN A 715 5.97 49.57 22.46
CA GLN A 715 6.32 50.97 22.21
C GLN A 715 5.08 51.85 22.11
N ASN A 716 5.17 53.08 22.61
CA ASN A 716 4.20 54.11 22.26
C ASN A 716 4.35 54.50 20.79
N SER A 717 3.32 54.20 20.01
CA SER A 717 3.24 54.56 18.59
C SER A 717 2.56 55.91 18.36
N GLY A 718 2.00 56.53 19.39
CA GLY A 718 1.45 57.88 19.30
C GLY A 718 2.56 58.95 19.19
N PRO A 719 2.21 60.16 18.72
CA PRO A 719 3.12 61.31 18.86
C PRO A 719 3.39 61.58 20.34
N ALA A 720 4.48 62.28 20.65
CA ALA A 720 4.88 62.60 22.01
C ALA A 720 3.71 63.20 22.81
N GLY A 721 3.40 62.63 23.97
CA GLY A 721 2.29 63.05 24.84
C GLY A 721 0.94 62.36 24.57
N LEU A 722 0.79 61.62 23.46
CA LEU A 722 -0.37 60.76 23.20
C LEU A 722 0.03 59.30 23.30
N ASN A 723 -0.74 58.52 24.07
CA ASN A 723 -0.54 57.08 24.19
C ASN A 723 -1.37 56.35 23.12
N ALA A 724 -0.70 55.65 22.21
CA ALA A 724 -1.31 54.80 21.19
C ALA A 724 -0.45 53.55 20.94
N GLY A 725 -1.05 52.53 20.34
CA GLY A 725 -0.36 51.29 19.96
C GLY A 725 -1.23 50.07 20.19
N VAL A 726 -1.61 49.84 21.45
CA VAL A 726 -2.38 48.67 21.86
C VAL A 726 -3.83 49.06 22.15
N VAL A 727 -4.78 48.40 21.52
CA VAL A 727 -6.23 48.58 21.75
C VAL A 727 -6.81 47.27 22.24
N LEU A 728 -7.22 47.23 23.51
CA LEU A 728 -7.79 46.05 24.17
C LEU A 728 -9.22 46.28 24.61
N GLY A 729 -10.09 45.32 24.35
CA GLY A 729 -11.49 45.31 24.77
C GLY A 729 -12.37 46.31 24.01
N ALA A 730 -13.65 46.36 24.39
CA ALA A 730 -14.61 47.37 23.95
C ALA A 730 -15.28 47.99 25.19
N LEU A 731 -15.63 49.28 25.15
CA LEU A 731 -16.36 49.95 26.23
C LEU A 731 -17.64 49.17 26.57
N GLY A 732 -17.77 48.74 27.83
CA GLY A 732 -18.92 47.96 28.31
C GLY A 732 -18.75 46.44 28.29
N ALA A 733 -17.62 45.90 27.79
CA ALA A 733 -17.28 44.48 27.88
C ALA A 733 -16.71 44.12 29.26
N GLY A 734 -17.46 44.35 30.33
CA GLY A 734 -17.15 43.79 31.65
C GLY A 734 -17.38 42.29 31.60
N GLY A 735 -16.33 41.50 31.37
CA GLY A 735 -16.45 40.05 31.35
C GLY A 735 -15.12 39.32 31.26
N ASN A 736 -14.98 38.29 32.09
CA ASN A 736 -13.92 37.29 32.09
C ASN A 736 -13.73 36.68 30.67
N PRO A 737 -12.51 36.63 30.10
CA PRO A 737 -11.23 37.03 30.69
C PRO A 737 -10.95 38.54 30.68
N PRO A 738 -10.06 39.02 31.59
CA PRO A 738 -9.65 40.42 31.66
C PRO A 738 -9.05 40.90 30.33
N ALA A 739 -9.17 42.21 30.07
CA ALA A 739 -8.65 42.81 28.84
C ALA A 739 -7.12 42.70 28.74
N LEU A 740 -6.41 42.75 29.87
CA LEU A 740 -4.97 42.50 29.94
C LEU A 740 -4.63 41.55 31.09
N SER A 741 -4.00 40.43 30.78
CA SER A 741 -3.42 39.49 31.75
C SER A 741 -1.91 39.44 31.58
N ILE A 742 -1.18 39.60 32.68
CA ILE A 742 0.28 39.70 32.68
C ILE A 742 0.82 38.62 33.62
N THR A 743 1.60 37.70 33.07
CA THR A 743 2.27 36.64 33.83
C THR A 743 3.77 36.71 33.62
N ALA A 744 4.54 36.81 34.70
CA ALA A 744 6.00 36.71 34.65
C ALA A 744 6.48 35.35 35.15
N SER A 745 7.57 34.83 34.59
CA SER A 745 8.24 33.64 35.13
C SER A 745 9.01 33.97 36.42
N ALA A 746 9.05 33.04 37.37
CA ALA A 746 9.81 33.21 38.60
C ALA A 746 11.33 33.26 38.43
N ALA A 747 11.84 32.86 37.25
CA ALA A 747 13.27 32.73 37.01
C ALA A 747 14.01 34.06 36.76
N ALA A 748 13.31 35.15 36.47
CA ALA A 748 13.93 36.44 36.10
C ALA A 748 13.36 37.60 36.91
N VAL A 749 13.87 37.79 38.13
CA VAL A 749 13.62 38.98 38.94
C VAL A 749 14.93 39.76 39.08
N PRO A 750 14.98 41.07 38.74
CA PRO A 750 13.87 41.91 38.27
C PRO A 750 13.47 41.62 36.82
N ASN A 751 12.16 41.60 36.54
CA ASN A 751 11.57 41.62 35.21
C ASN A 751 10.99 43.00 34.88
N ALA A 752 10.60 43.23 33.61
CA ALA A 752 10.08 44.52 33.16
C ALA A 752 8.87 44.39 32.22
N PHE A 753 7.85 45.24 32.40
CA PHE A 753 6.66 45.29 31.55
C PHE A 753 6.26 46.74 31.26
N ALA A 754 5.95 47.06 30.01
CA ALA A 754 5.40 48.36 29.66
C ALA A 754 4.48 48.29 28.44
N VAL A 755 3.29 48.88 28.52
CA VAL A 755 2.31 48.92 27.42
C VAL A 755 1.71 50.32 27.23
N PHE A 756 1.41 50.72 25.98
CA PHE A 756 0.77 51.99 25.65
C PHE A 756 -0.46 51.81 24.76
N GLY A 757 -1.53 52.54 25.07
CA GLY A 757 -2.76 52.62 24.30
C GLY A 757 -4.01 52.59 25.17
N THR A 758 -5.09 51.98 24.66
CA THR A 758 -6.42 51.98 25.29
C THR A 758 -6.77 50.58 25.80
N ILE A 759 -7.18 50.46 27.06
CA ILE A 759 -7.67 49.20 27.65
C ILE A 759 -9.09 49.43 28.13
N ASN A 760 -10.05 48.62 27.66
CA ASN A 760 -11.49 48.82 27.90
C ASN A 760 -11.97 50.24 27.51
N GLY A 761 -11.37 50.82 26.46
CA GLY A 761 -11.62 52.20 26.01
C GLY A 761 -11.06 53.30 26.92
N ILE A 762 -10.33 52.96 27.98
CA ILE A 762 -9.68 53.93 28.87
C ILE A 762 -8.24 54.15 28.42
N ASN A 763 -7.87 55.41 28.20
CA ASN A 763 -6.53 55.86 27.79
C ASN A 763 -5.87 56.74 28.89
N GLY A 764 -4.59 57.06 28.72
CA GLY A 764 -3.84 57.93 29.61
C GLY A 764 -3.49 57.26 30.94
N ALA A 765 -3.26 58.08 31.97
CA ALA A 765 -2.93 57.60 33.32
C ALA A 765 -4.04 56.74 33.96
N GLY A 766 -5.31 56.96 33.57
CA GLY A 766 -6.44 56.18 34.10
C GLY A 766 -6.35 54.68 33.78
N THR A 767 -5.61 54.30 32.74
CA THR A 767 -5.42 52.90 32.34
C THR A 767 -4.64 52.09 33.38
N SER A 768 -3.71 52.69 34.13
CA SER A 768 -2.94 51.99 35.17
C SER A 768 -3.72 51.76 36.47
N LEU A 769 -4.89 52.38 36.61
CA LEU A 769 -5.80 52.27 37.76
C LEU A 769 -6.90 51.23 37.55
N LEU A 770 -6.94 50.58 36.40
CA LEU A 770 -7.89 49.51 36.13
C LEU A 770 -7.71 48.38 37.15
N GLY A 771 -8.80 48.01 37.81
CA GLY A 771 -8.83 46.89 38.75
C GLY A 771 -8.62 45.53 38.08
N PRO A 772 -8.71 44.43 38.85
CA PRO A 772 -8.45 43.07 38.37
C PRO A 772 -9.31 42.66 37.17
N ASP A 773 -10.52 43.21 37.03
CA ASP A 773 -11.41 42.99 35.88
C ASP A 773 -10.88 43.60 34.56
N GLY A 774 -9.96 44.57 34.65
CA GLY A 774 -9.31 45.20 33.50
C GLY A 774 -7.86 44.71 33.29
N ILE A 775 -7.05 44.78 34.35
CA ILE A 775 -5.64 44.33 34.33
C ILE A 775 -5.42 43.33 35.47
N THR A 776 -5.04 42.11 35.13
CA THR A 776 -4.63 41.08 36.10
C THR A 776 -3.11 40.87 36.05
N LEU A 777 -2.48 40.85 37.23
CA LEU A 777 -1.08 40.49 37.42
C LEU A 777 -1.01 39.10 38.06
N VAL A 778 -0.37 38.14 37.40
CA VAL A 778 -0.23 36.75 37.84
C VAL A 778 1.26 36.42 38.02
N GLY A 779 1.62 35.83 39.16
CA GLY A 779 3.00 35.46 39.45
C GLY A 779 3.90 36.66 39.85
N PRO A 780 5.24 36.50 39.82
CA PRO A 780 6.21 37.46 40.37
C PRO A 780 6.51 38.62 39.40
N VAL A 781 5.47 39.35 38.97
CA VAL A 781 5.64 40.56 38.17
C VAL A 781 6.25 41.68 39.04
N SER A 782 7.36 42.27 38.58
CA SER A 782 8.02 43.38 39.27
C SER A 782 7.19 44.66 39.15
N ARG A 783 6.35 44.94 40.15
CA ARG A 783 5.46 46.11 40.16
C ARG A 783 6.20 47.44 39.98
N ALA A 784 7.45 47.55 40.45
CA ALA A 784 8.29 48.74 40.27
C ALA A 784 8.68 49.00 38.79
N ASN A 785 8.64 47.95 37.96
CA ASN A 785 9.01 47.97 36.54
C ASN A 785 7.84 47.58 35.63
N ALA A 786 6.59 47.66 36.12
CA ALA A 786 5.39 47.33 35.37
C ALA A 786 4.54 48.59 35.14
N ARG A 787 4.48 49.06 33.89
CA ARG A 787 3.81 50.32 33.53
C ARG A 787 2.74 50.14 32.47
N ALA A 788 1.65 50.90 32.60
CA ALA A 788 0.66 51.11 31.56
C ALA A 788 0.56 52.62 31.29
N ASN A 789 0.70 53.04 30.04
CA ASN A 789 0.70 54.45 29.63
C ASN A 789 1.68 55.32 30.44
N GLY A 790 2.82 54.74 30.83
CA GLY A 790 3.88 55.39 31.61
C GLY A 790 3.67 55.51 33.12
N CYS A 791 2.54 55.01 33.63
CA CYS A 791 2.21 54.96 35.05
C CYS A 791 2.37 53.55 35.59
N LEU A 792 2.82 53.42 36.85
CA LEU A 792 2.93 52.12 37.53
C LEU A 792 1.54 51.47 37.67
N ILE A 793 1.43 50.21 37.28
CA ILE A 793 0.17 49.45 37.35
C ILE A 793 -0.23 49.24 38.82
N GLY A 794 -1.46 49.62 39.17
CA GLY A 794 -1.99 49.52 40.53
C GLY A 794 -1.54 50.62 41.50
N SER A 795 -0.82 51.64 41.03
CA SER A 795 -0.47 52.83 41.84
C SER A 795 -1.54 53.90 41.68
N SER A 796 -2.18 54.30 42.79
CA SER A 796 -3.25 55.31 42.90
C SER A 796 -2.80 56.76 42.63
N GLY A 797 -2.14 57.01 41.50
CA GLY A 797 -1.81 58.36 41.02
C GLY A 797 -0.38 58.84 41.26
N GLY A 798 0.45 58.10 42.02
CA GLY A 798 1.83 58.48 42.38
C GLY A 798 2.96 57.90 41.50
N GLY A 799 2.66 57.25 40.38
CA GLY A 799 3.64 56.43 39.65
C GLY A 799 3.94 56.85 38.20
N CYS A 800 3.42 57.97 37.71
CA CYS A 800 3.53 58.37 36.31
C CYS A 800 4.82 59.14 36.02
N LEU A 801 5.55 58.73 34.97
CA LEU A 801 6.75 59.46 34.52
C LEU A 801 6.42 60.78 33.79
N SER A 802 5.16 61.03 33.46
CA SER A 802 4.69 62.22 32.73
C SER A 802 3.74 63.12 33.55
N ALA A 803 3.94 63.24 34.86
CA ALA A 803 3.30 64.29 35.65
C ALA A 803 4.14 65.58 35.62
N SER A 804 4.37 66.14 34.43
CA SER A 804 4.63 67.58 34.32
C SER A 804 3.29 68.22 33.98
N LEU A 805 2.61 68.72 35.01
CA LEU A 805 1.47 69.60 34.87
C LEU A 805 1.86 70.75 33.94
N ALA A 806 1.19 70.87 32.79
CA ALA A 806 1.06 72.17 32.16
C ALA A 806 0.42 73.09 33.21
N GLN A 807 1.19 74.00 33.78
CA GLN A 807 0.66 75.02 34.68
C GLN A 807 -0.39 75.82 33.88
N PRO A 808 -1.68 75.83 34.27
CA PRO A 808 -2.57 76.83 33.74
C PRO A 808 -2.07 78.18 34.26
N VAL A 809 -1.59 79.05 33.38
CA VAL A 809 -1.38 80.46 33.72
C VAL A 809 -2.78 81.05 33.92
N LEU A 810 -3.19 81.15 35.17
CA LEU A 810 -4.40 81.85 35.54
C LEU A 810 -4.11 83.35 35.45
N VAL A 811 -4.43 83.95 34.30
CA VAL A 811 -4.43 85.41 34.18
C VAL A 811 -5.68 85.92 34.89
N LEU A 812 -5.54 86.35 36.15
CA LEU A 812 -6.56 87.18 36.79
C LEU A 812 -6.51 88.58 36.15
N PHE A 813 -7.53 88.90 35.37
CA PHE A 813 -7.89 90.29 35.17
C PHE A 813 -8.75 90.73 36.35
N ASP A 814 -8.13 91.35 37.35
CA ASP A 814 -8.87 92.18 38.29
C ASP A 814 -9.16 93.51 37.61
N SER A 815 -10.44 93.78 37.36
CA SER A 815 -10.90 94.98 36.67
C SER A 815 -11.35 96.09 37.61
N LYS A 816 -10.84 96.20 38.85
CA LYS A 816 -10.97 97.44 39.66
C LYS A 816 -9.80 97.65 40.63
N SER A 817 -8.79 98.41 40.19
CA SER A 817 -7.96 99.18 41.11
C SER A 817 -8.77 100.33 41.71
N GLU A 818 -8.81 100.48 43.04
CA GLU A 818 -8.20 101.65 43.67
C GLU A 818 -8.08 101.59 45.21
N ILE A 819 -6.91 102.07 45.66
CA ILE A 819 -6.63 102.66 46.98
C ILE A 819 -6.36 101.66 48.12
N PHE A 820 -5.14 101.10 48.19
CA PHE A 820 -4.14 101.37 49.24
C PHE A 820 -2.83 100.59 48.93
N ARG A 821 -1.81 101.36 48.55
CA ARG A 821 -0.34 101.18 48.61
C ARG A 821 0.36 99.79 48.65
N VAL A 822 1.36 99.71 47.75
CA VAL A 822 2.82 99.48 47.96
C VAL A 822 3.39 98.05 48.00
N SER A 823 4.40 97.90 47.13
CA SER A 823 5.59 97.04 47.14
C SER A 823 5.50 95.61 46.61
N ASP A 824 6.49 95.36 45.73
CA ASP A 824 7.21 94.15 45.38
C ASP A 824 6.39 92.89 45.13
N ASN A 825 6.42 92.46 43.86
CA ASN A 825 5.99 91.13 43.41
C ASN A 825 6.70 90.06 44.24
N LEU A 826 6.00 89.63 45.29
CA LEU A 826 6.30 88.49 46.10
C LEU A 826 6.02 87.24 45.25
N ALA A 827 7.05 86.71 44.61
CA ALA A 827 7.04 85.35 44.11
C ALA A 827 7.05 84.40 45.32
N LEU A 828 5.87 84.11 45.87
CA LEU A 828 5.71 83.00 46.79
C LEU A 828 5.75 81.70 45.97
N PRO A 829 6.70 80.78 46.25
CA PRO A 829 6.51 79.41 45.83
C PRO A 829 5.28 78.89 46.58
N PHE A 830 4.16 78.80 45.87
CA PHE A 830 3.09 77.92 46.31
C PHE A 830 3.65 76.50 46.22
N ASP A 831 4.07 75.97 47.36
CA ASP A 831 4.05 74.54 47.61
C ASP A 831 2.60 74.21 47.99
N PRO A 832 1.79 73.62 47.10
CA PRO A 832 0.51 73.09 47.51
C PRO A 832 0.81 71.92 48.45
N LEU A 833 0.76 72.20 49.75
CA LEU A 833 0.38 71.26 50.79
C LEU A 833 -1.07 70.78 50.57
N VAL A 834 -1.31 70.19 49.40
CA VAL A 834 -2.33 69.21 49.14
C VAL A 834 -1.52 67.96 48.84
N GLY A 835 -1.30 67.14 49.87
CA GLY A 835 -0.41 66.00 49.81
C GLY A 835 -0.63 65.18 48.55
N THR A 836 0.41 65.09 47.73
CA THR A 836 0.51 64.17 46.58
C THR A 836 0.64 62.70 47.03
N SER A 837 0.05 62.36 48.17
CA SER A 837 0.01 61.00 48.68
C SER A 837 -1.07 60.86 49.76
N ASN A 838 -2.29 60.52 49.34
CA ASN A 838 -3.27 59.87 50.22
C ASN A 838 -2.94 58.36 50.39
N GLU A 839 -1.78 57.88 49.91
CA GLU A 839 -1.30 56.51 50.10
C GLU A 839 -1.17 56.09 51.58
N ALA A 840 -0.96 57.01 52.53
CA ALA A 840 -0.87 56.67 53.96
C ALA A 840 -2.23 56.35 54.61
N LEU A 841 -3.36 56.69 53.98
CA LEU A 841 -4.70 56.43 54.53
C LEU A 841 -5.30 55.09 54.07
N PHE A 842 -4.73 54.48 53.02
CA PHE A 842 -5.22 53.23 52.43
C PHE A 842 -4.22 52.06 52.47
N SER A 843 -2.98 52.29 52.94
CA SER A 843 -2.00 51.20 53.12
C SER A 843 -2.43 50.18 54.19
N ASP A 844 -3.30 50.56 55.12
CA ASP A 844 -3.75 49.69 56.23
C ASP A 844 -4.99 48.85 55.91
N ILE A 845 -5.54 48.89 54.69
CA ILE A 845 -6.69 48.06 54.28
C ILE A 845 -6.33 46.94 53.28
N ALA A 846 -5.10 46.91 52.75
CA ALA A 846 -4.65 45.89 51.81
C ALA A 846 -3.84 44.73 52.46
N GLY A 847 -3.96 44.55 53.77
CA GLY A 847 -3.19 43.57 54.56
C GLY A 847 -4.01 42.57 55.37
N ILE A 848 -5.30 42.37 55.08
CA ILE A 848 -6.04 41.22 55.65
C ILE A 848 -6.02 40.10 54.61
N ASP A 849 -5.02 39.21 54.77
CA ASP A 849 -5.15 37.81 54.38
C ASP A 849 -6.36 37.24 55.15
N ILE A 850 -7.42 36.88 54.43
CA ILE A 850 -8.37 35.87 54.89
C ILE A 850 -7.79 34.54 54.40
N PRO A 851 -7.28 33.66 55.28
CA PRO A 851 -6.92 32.32 54.87
C PRO A 851 -8.21 31.54 54.62
N ALA A 852 -8.65 31.50 53.37
CA ALA A 852 -9.59 30.48 52.91
C ALA A 852 -8.76 29.27 52.46
N ASN A 853 -8.36 28.45 53.44
CA ASN A 853 -8.09 27.01 53.36
C ASN A 853 -7.31 26.56 54.61
N ASP A 854 -7.98 26.52 55.75
CA ASP A 854 -7.60 25.56 56.77
C ASP A 854 -7.96 24.15 56.27
N PRO A 855 -7.05 23.16 56.34
CA PRO A 855 -7.40 21.76 56.14
C PRO A 855 -8.42 21.35 57.21
N PRO A 856 -9.38 20.45 56.90
CA PRO A 856 -10.38 20.04 57.89
C PRO A 856 -9.68 19.45 59.11
N ALA A 857 -10.05 19.98 60.27
CA ALA A 857 -9.59 19.55 61.57
C ALA A 857 -9.63 18.02 61.71
N GLU A 858 -8.50 17.49 62.14
CA GLU A 858 -8.31 16.13 62.62
C GLU A 858 -9.40 15.80 63.65
N ALA A 859 -10.20 14.77 63.37
CA ALA A 859 -11.20 14.29 64.30
C ALA A 859 -10.53 13.79 65.59
N PRO A 860 -11.09 14.08 66.79
CA PRO A 860 -10.54 13.58 68.04
C PRO A 860 -10.53 12.05 68.07
N PRO A 861 -9.48 11.40 68.62
CA PRO A 861 -9.42 9.95 68.68
C PRO A 861 -10.56 9.39 69.53
N CYS A 862 -11.27 8.42 68.95
CA CYS A 862 -12.26 7.61 69.65
C CYS A 862 -11.64 6.98 70.90
N ARG A 863 -12.23 7.30 72.06
CA ARG A 863 -11.92 6.67 73.34
C ARG A 863 -12.35 5.20 73.29
N PRO A 864 -11.54 4.23 73.73
CA PRO A 864 -11.92 2.82 73.71
C PRO A 864 -12.95 2.52 74.80
N GLY A 865 -14.17 2.13 74.40
CA GLY A 865 -15.18 1.55 75.28
C GLY A 865 -16.62 2.00 74.99
N GLY A 866 -17.35 1.24 74.17
CA GLY A 866 -18.81 1.36 74.03
C GLY A 866 -19.30 1.06 72.60
N PRO A 867 -20.40 0.31 72.40
CA PRO A 867 -20.59 -0.51 71.20
C PRO A 867 -21.33 0.17 70.04
N THR A 868 -21.09 -0.37 68.83
CA THR A 868 -21.91 -0.33 67.58
C THR A 868 -21.80 0.90 66.63
N PRO A 869 -21.94 0.71 65.30
CA PRO A 869 -20.81 0.91 64.36
C PRO A 869 -21.04 1.94 63.23
N CYS A 870 -19.93 2.39 62.65
CA CYS A 870 -19.82 3.26 61.47
C CYS A 870 -20.35 2.59 60.19
N ALA A 871 -21.05 3.34 59.33
CA ALA A 871 -21.56 2.88 58.05
C ALA A 871 -21.00 3.70 56.88
N ASP A 872 -20.62 2.96 55.82
CA ASP A 872 -20.15 3.36 54.49
C ASP A 872 -21.16 4.18 53.66
N GLN A 873 -20.67 5.12 52.84
CA GLN A 873 -21.08 5.47 51.45
C GLN A 873 -19.94 6.32 50.84
N ASP A 874 -19.20 5.95 49.80
CA ASP A 874 -19.50 5.66 48.38
C ASP A 874 -20.22 6.79 47.61
N THR A 875 -19.48 7.56 46.80
CA THR A 875 -19.63 7.62 45.31
C THR A 875 -18.78 8.73 44.68
N ARG A 876 -18.22 8.39 43.50
CA ARG A 876 -17.36 9.21 42.63
C ARG A 876 -18.20 10.13 41.73
N LYS A 877 -17.66 11.32 41.41
CA LYS A 877 -17.73 11.97 40.10
C LYS A 877 -16.44 12.73 39.85
#